data_AF-A0A8H3D019-F1
#
_entry.id   AF-A0A8H3D019-F1
#
_cell.length_a   1.000
_cell.length_b   1.000
_cell.length_c   1.000
_cell.angle_alpha   90.00
_cell.angle_beta   90.00
_cell.angle_gamma   90.00
#
_symmetry.space_group_name_H-M   'P 1'
#
loop_
_entity.id
_entity.type
_entity.pdbx_description
1 polymer ?
#
loop_
_entity_poly.entity_id
_entity_poly.type
_entity_poly.pdbx_seq_one_letter_code
_entity_poly.pdbx_strand_id
1 'polypeptide(L)'
;MAATRRSSRLNSATKPESKRETSEETWDRCAACKPDAGRSAPSKAKTVWAECEKCGTWFHWDCVGEGGDINLVDKWYCKTCLAAHPELQITLLPPTRKSTRKRARLDYANIEAGVPPDQSDPNRWMSIIQDKHIHPDSFRRVRGEELTKNWVENDAWAMTEPVVIESPEGLGMTMPGPEFTINDVVELVGADAPVEVIDVATQSTSPGWTLGSWAEYYTTPESNRDKIRNVISLEVSGTPLAEKIAPPRLVREIDWVEHVWPAGKKGKGQYPKVQLYCLMSVARCWTDWHVDFAGSSVYYHILKGSKVFYFVRPTPANLNAYEKWSGSENQGTTWLGDLVDKVIKVELTAGNTMIIPTGWIHCVYTPEDSLVFGGNFLHSYNIVTQLRIRDIEISTRVPKKFRFPFFTKMCWYAADKYVRDLKAKEDLSPRILEGLTSLATFLVSEARAIERGGKDKEKDTKDQVPGDRVREPGSLARELRWRVRNARGLDSDGEGSGPSVAAPTTNGVGTGAKRKRTEEPVPKSEEEKPESPVVFRNFIPRKWTEVRRDSAVTTCFVDPSSIHEEEAMDKLVQEGAAGAAELQTKVDTIVKTRRYKGQDQDGKTVVERQTITRTLDIYTWDESTTKDVDVPMESANDSSAAA
;
A
#
# COMPACT_ATOMS: atom_id res chain seq x y z
N MET A 1 -21.15 3.13 -25.33
CA MET A 1 -22.43 2.40 -25.21
C MET A 1 -22.49 1.39 -26.35
N ALA A 2 -22.20 0.13 -26.05
CA ALA A 2 -22.31 -0.98 -26.98
C ALA A 2 -23.26 -1.99 -26.33
N ALA A 3 -24.37 -2.31 -27.01
CA ALA A 3 -25.39 -3.22 -26.50
C ALA A 3 -24.82 -4.64 -26.42
N THR A 4 -24.80 -5.19 -25.22
CA THR A 4 -24.31 -6.53 -24.91
C THR A 4 -25.41 -7.55 -25.20
N ARG A 5 -25.26 -8.33 -26.28
CA ARG A 5 -26.00 -9.57 -26.52
C ARG A 5 -25.41 -10.71 -25.64
N ARG A 6 -26.27 -11.54 -25.05
CA ARG A 6 -25.98 -12.88 -24.51
C ARG A 6 -27.17 -13.78 -24.82
N SER A 7 -27.09 -15.09 -25.09
CA SER A 7 -26.22 -16.01 -25.84
C SER A 7 -26.83 -17.41 -25.62
N SER A 8 -26.89 -18.28 -26.64
CA SER A 8 -26.37 -19.67 -26.61
C SER A 8 -26.92 -20.54 -27.77
N ARG A 9 -26.02 -21.36 -28.33
CA ARG A 9 -26.12 -22.16 -29.57
C ARG A 9 -26.72 -23.55 -29.35
N LEU A 10 -27.20 -24.19 -30.43
CA LEU A 10 -26.87 -25.57 -30.84
C LEU A 10 -27.25 -25.83 -32.33
N ASN A 11 -26.50 -26.76 -32.96
CA ASN A 11 -26.17 -26.91 -34.39
C ASN A 11 -27.24 -27.50 -35.34
N SER A 12 -27.18 -27.19 -36.66
CA SER A 12 -26.75 -28.14 -37.73
C SER A 12 -27.08 -27.68 -39.17
N ALA A 13 -26.26 -28.16 -40.12
CA ALA A 13 -26.44 -28.27 -41.59
C ALA A 13 -26.02 -27.10 -42.52
N THR A 14 -25.34 -27.49 -43.60
CA THR A 14 -24.52 -26.71 -44.56
C THR A 14 -25.19 -26.37 -45.90
N LYS A 15 -24.74 -25.23 -46.49
CA LYS A 15 -24.74 -24.74 -47.92
C LYS A 15 -25.97 -23.96 -48.45
N PRO A 16 -25.83 -23.10 -49.50
CA PRO A 16 -24.67 -22.31 -49.98
C PRO A 16 -24.98 -20.79 -50.13
N GLU A 17 -23.96 -20.02 -50.49
CA GLU A 17 -24.00 -18.56 -50.73
C GLU A 17 -25.01 -18.12 -51.81
N SER A 18 -25.80 -17.08 -51.53
CA SER A 18 -26.35 -16.19 -52.54
C SER A 18 -26.24 -14.72 -52.10
N LYS A 19 -25.83 -13.90 -53.06
CA LYS A 19 -25.37 -12.52 -52.94
C LYS A 19 -26.34 -11.59 -52.22
N ARG A 20 -25.72 -10.67 -51.46
CA ARG A 20 -26.23 -9.41 -50.91
C ARG A 20 -26.98 -8.60 -51.98
N GLU A 21 -28.23 -8.27 -51.71
CA GLU A 21 -28.87 -7.04 -52.20
C GLU A 21 -29.48 -6.29 -51.01
N THR A 22 -29.35 -4.98 -51.09
CA THR A 22 -29.66 -3.93 -50.13
C THR A 22 -31.10 -3.93 -49.62
N SER A 23 -31.28 -4.02 -48.29
CA SER A 23 -32.52 -3.61 -47.62
C SER A 23 -32.27 -3.14 -46.18
N GLU A 24 -31.37 -2.17 -45.98
CA GLU A 24 -31.25 -1.45 -44.72
C GLU A 24 -32.28 -0.30 -44.66
N GLU A 25 -33.59 -0.60 -44.65
CA GLU A 25 -34.60 0.47 -44.45
C GLU A 25 -36.02 -0.01 -44.02
N THR A 26 -36.15 -1.11 -43.29
CA THR A 26 -37.48 -1.62 -42.84
C THR A 26 -37.65 -1.87 -41.34
N TRP A 27 -36.62 -1.64 -40.51
CA TRP A 27 -36.62 -2.07 -39.10
C TRP A 27 -37.21 -1.05 -38.11
N ASP A 28 -37.57 0.17 -38.57
CA ASP A 28 -38.04 1.27 -37.69
C ASP A 28 -39.58 1.48 -37.68
N ARG A 29 -40.37 0.56 -38.25
CA ARG A 29 -41.83 0.73 -38.34
C ARG A 29 -42.57 -0.26 -37.44
N CYS A 30 -42.97 0.19 -36.26
CA CYS A 30 -43.93 -0.52 -35.42
C CYS A 30 -45.26 -0.69 -36.16
N ALA A 31 -45.74 -1.93 -36.32
CA ALA A 31 -46.96 -2.24 -37.07
C ALA A 31 -48.27 -1.75 -36.39
N ALA A 32 -48.19 -1.25 -35.16
CA ALA A 32 -49.34 -0.68 -34.42
C ALA A 32 -49.28 0.86 -34.28
N CYS A 33 -48.23 1.52 -34.77
CA CYS A 33 -48.14 2.99 -34.72
C CYS A 33 -49.15 3.64 -35.68
N LYS A 34 -50.04 4.49 -35.16
CA LYS A 34 -50.94 5.30 -35.99
C LYS A 34 -50.15 6.45 -36.65
N PRO A 35 -50.28 6.68 -37.97
CA PRO A 35 -49.55 7.76 -38.66
C PRO A 35 -49.99 9.18 -38.29
N ASP A 36 -51.15 9.38 -37.66
CA ASP A 36 -51.69 10.73 -37.39
C ASP A 36 -52.25 10.87 -35.96
N ALA A 37 -51.34 11.11 -35.01
CA ALA A 37 -51.68 11.87 -33.82
C ALA A 37 -50.46 12.71 -33.47
N GLY A 38 -50.56 14.03 -33.67
CA GLY A 38 -49.51 15.03 -33.47
C GLY A 38 -49.00 15.12 -32.02
N ARG A 39 -48.34 14.07 -31.54
CA ARG A 39 -47.40 14.11 -30.44
C ARG A 39 -46.03 14.06 -31.08
N SER A 40 -45.22 15.06 -30.77
CA SER A 40 -43.79 15.10 -31.01
C SER A 40 -43.18 13.70 -30.84
N ALA A 41 -42.36 13.28 -31.81
CA ALA A 41 -41.55 12.08 -31.70
C ALA A 41 -40.97 12.00 -30.28
N PRO A 42 -41.20 10.91 -29.52
CA PRO A 42 -40.59 10.81 -28.21
C PRO A 42 -39.09 10.89 -28.42
N SER A 43 -38.47 11.85 -27.74
CA SER A 43 -37.01 12.01 -27.66
C SER A 43 -36.35 10.65 -27.55
N LYS A 44 -35.15 10.47 -28.12
CA LYS A 44 -34.27 9.27 -28.10
C LYS A 44 -34.02 8.68 -26.68
N ALA A 45 -35.08 8.26 -26.01
CA ALA A 45 -35.15 7.80 -24.64
C ALA A 45 -35.79 6.42 -24.69
N LYS A 46 -34.92 5.40 -24.67
CA LYS A 46 -35.19 3.97 -24.46
C LYS A 46 -36.62 3.50 -24.81
N THR A 47 -36.96 3.49 -26.11
CA THR A 47 -38.19 2.83 -26.58
C THR A 47 -38.07 1.32 -26.32
N VAL A 48 -39.02 0.77 -25.57
CA VAL A 48 -39.07 -0.66 -25.23
C VAL A 48 -39.86 -1.40 -26.31
N TRP A 49 -39.32 -2.50 -26.82
CA TRP A 49 -39.89 -3.26 -27.93
C TRP A 49 -40.30 -4.67 -27.47
N ALA A 50 -41.38 -5.19 -28.05
CA ALA A 50 -41.87 -6.56 -27.87
C ALA A 50 -42.05 -7.25 -29.22
N GLU A 51 -41.58 -8.49 -29.30
CA GLU A 51 -41.74 -9.37 -30.46
C GLU A 51 -42.91 -10.33 -30.21
N CYS A 52 -43.80 -10.47 -31.20
CA CYS A 52 -44.84 -11.48 -31.14
C CYS A 52 -44.24 -12.87 -31.42
N GLU A 53 -44.30 -13.78 -30.44
CA GLU A 53 -43.79 -15.16 -30.54
C GLU A 53 -44.40 -15.96 -31.70
N LYS A 54 -45.60 -15.59 -32.17
CA LYS A 54 -46.27 -16.31 -33.26
C LYS A 54 -45.87 -15.81 -34.65
N CYS A 55 -45.80 -14.49 -34.86
CA CYS A 55 -45.60 -13.90 -36.19
C CYS A 55 -44.24 -13.20 -36.37
N GLY A 56 -43.42 -13.14 -35.33
CA GLY A 56 -42.09 -12.50 -35.35
C GLY A 56 -42.12 -10.99 -35.60
N THR A 57 -43.31 -10.37 -35.55
CA THR A 57 -43.45 -8.92 -35.79
C THR A 57 -43.16 -8.16 -34.52
N TRP A 58 -42.38 -7.09 -34.65
CA TRP A 58 -41.95 -6.22 -33.56
C TRP A 58 -42.90 -5.03 -33.38
N PHE A 59 -43.22 -4.74 -32.11
CA PHE A 59 -44.11 -3.65 -31.71
C PHE A 59 -43.46 -2.84 -30.58
N HIS A 60 -43.74 -1.55 -30.51
CA HIS A 60 -43.43 -0.79 -29.29
C HIS A 60 -44.33 -1.27 -28.16
N TRP A 61 -43.75 -1.52 -27.00
CA TRP A 61 -44.52 -1.94 -25.83
C TRP A 61 -45.57 -0.89 -25.45
N ASP A 62 -45.27 0.39 -25.58
CA ASP A 62 -46.25 1.47 -25.33
C ASP A 62 -47.47 1.42 -26.27
N CYS A 63 -47.32 0.85 -27.47
CA CYS A 63 -48.42 0.71 -28.42
C CYS A 63 -49.31 -0.50 -28.15
N VAL A 64 -48.82 -1.53 -27.46
CA VAL A 64 -49.48 -2.85 -27.37
C VAL A 64 -49.56 -3.43 -25.97
N GLY A 65 -48.85 -2.86 -25.00
CA GLY A 65 -48.66 -3.38 -23.64
C GLY A 65 -49.75 -2.99 -22.65
N GLU A 66 -50.71 -2.14 -23.04
CA GLU A 66 -51.90 -1.74 -22.23
C GLU A 66 -51.58 -1.34 -20.77
N GLY A 67 -50.39 -0.78 -20.53
CA GLY A 67 -49.94 -0.36 -19.19
C GLY A 67 -49.32 -1.48 -18.32
N GLY A 68 -49.15 -2.69 -18.85
CA GLY A 68 -48.43 -3.78 -18.19
C GLY A 68 -46.90 -3.58 -18.21
N ASP A 69 -46.18 -4.25 -17.30
CA ASP A 69 -44.71 -4.27 -17.29
C ASP A 69 -44.20 -5.41 -18.18
N ILE A 70 -43.48 -5.08 -19.26
CA ILE A 70 -42.91 -6.08 -20.18
C ILE A 70 -41.98 -7.07 -19.47
N ASN A 71 -41.34 -6.65 -18.37
CA ASN A 71 -40.39 -7.47 -17.63
C ASN A 71 -41.06 -8.63 -16.89
N LEU A 72 -42.39 -8.66 -16.83
CA LEU A 72 -43.17 -9.74 -16.26
C LEU A 72 -43.65 -10.74 -17.30
N VAL A 73 -43.52 -10.43 -18.60
CA VAL A 73 -44.04 -11.25 -19.69
C VAL A 73 -42.99 -12.25 -20.16
N ASP A 74 -43.33 -13.53 -20.17
CA ASP A 74 -42.50 -14.63 -20.64
C ASP A 74 -42.73 -14.87 -22.14
N LYS A 75 -43.99 -15.02 -22.57
CA LYS A 75 -44.36 -15.10 -23.99
C LYS A 75 -45.46 -14.11 -24.31
N TRP A 76 -45.22 -13.29 -25.33
CA TRP A 76 -46.16 -12.26 -25.78
C TRP A 76 -46.67 -12.53 -27.20
N TYR A 77 -47.95 -12.25 -27.42
CA TYR A 77 -48.62 -12.42 -28.71
C TYR A 77 -49.38 -11.14 -29.07
N CYS A 78 -49.32 -10.70 -30.33
CA CYS A 78 -50.05 -9.54 -30.80
C CYS A 78 -51.56 -9.82 -30.87
N LYS A 79 -52.38 -8.77 -30.78
CA LYS A 79 -53.86 -8.89 -30.81
C LYS A 79 -54.38 -9.64 -32.04
N THR A 80 -53.75 -9.46 -33.20
CA THR A 80 -54.11 -10.16 -34.43
C THR A 80 -53.89 -11.66 -34.31
N CYS A 81 -52.77 -12.09 -33.71
CA CYS A 81 -52.48 -13.49 -33.48
C CYS A 81 -53.38 -14.10 -32.40
N LEU A 82 -53.67 -13.38 -31.32
CA LEU A 82 -54.61 -13.83 -30.28
C LEU A 82 -56.04 -13.99 -30.81
N ALA A 83 -56.47 -13.13 -31.74
CA ALA A 83 -57.79 -13.23 -32.36
C ALA A 83 -57.88 -14.39 -33.38
N ALA A 84 -56.79 -14.67 -34.10
CA ALA A 84 -56.75 -15.76 -35.08
C ALA A 84 -56.55 -17.15 -34.44
N HIS A 85 -55.95 -17.21 -33.26
CA HIS A 85 -55.57 -18.43 -32.56
C HIS A 85 -55.99 -18.36 -31.08
N PRO A 86 -57.23 -18.78 -30.76
CA PRO A 86 -57.77 -18.74 -29.39
C PRO A 86 -56.99 -19.59 -28.38
N GLU A 87 -56.15 -20.52 -28.86
CA GLU A 87 -55.27 -21.35 -28.05
C GLU A 87 -54.03 -20.63 -27.50
N LEU A 88 -53.69 -19.45 -28.05
CA LEU A 88 -52.53 -18.68 -27.62
C LEU A 88 -52.86 -17.89 -26.35
N GLN A 89 -52.03 -18.06 -25.32
CA GLN A 89 -52.16 -17.33 -24.07
C GLN A 89 -50.83 -16.67 -23.73
N ILE A 90 -50.87 -15.37 -23.40
CA ILE A 90 -49.71 -14.64 -22.90
C ILE A 90 -49.30 -15.26 -21.56
N THR A 91 -48.04 -15.72 -21.46
CA THR A 91 -47.49 -16.28 -20.22
C THR A 91 -46.68 -15.22 -19.48
N LEU A 92 -46.71 -15.27 -18.15
CA LEU A 92 -45.91 -14.39 -17.29
C LEU A 92 -44.76 -15.19 -16.66
N LEU A 93 -43.64 -14.51 -16.43
CA LEU A 93 -42.51 -15.05 -15.70
C LEU A 93 -42.96 -15.50 -14.30
N PRO A 94 -42.58 -16.70 -13.84
CA PRO A 94 -42.93 -17.15 -12.50
C PRO A 94 -42.36 -16.17 -11.46
N PRO A 95 -43.11 -15.85 -10.38
CA PRO A 95 -42.64 -14.92 -9.37
C PRO A 95 -41.34 -15.45 -8.76
N THR A 96 -40.25 -14.71 -8.95
CA THR A 96 -38.95 -15.05 -8.38
C THR A 96 -39.10 -15.06 -6.87
N ARG A 97 -38.94 -16.24 -6.22
CA ARG A 97 -38.78 -16.31 -4.77
C ARG A 97 -37.56 -15.47 -4.40
N LYS A 98 -37.79 -14.23 -3.98
CA LYS A 98 -36.74 -13.41 -3.36
C LYS A 98 -36.40 -14.08 -2.04
N SER A 99 -35.28 -14.77 -2.02
CA SER A 99 -34.62 -15.18 -0.79
C SER A 99 -34.50 -13.94 0.12
N THR A 100 -35.07 -14.03 1.32
CA THR A 100 -34.91 -13.01 2.38
C THR A 100 -33.49 -12.98 2.95
N ARG A 101 -32.60 -13.93 2.58
CA ARG A 101 -31.16 -13.75 2.81
C ARG A 101 -30.65 -12.64 1.91
N LYS A 102 -30.11 -11.57 2.51
CA LYS A 102 -29.23 -10.62 1.84
C LYS A 102 -28.20 -11.43 1.04
N ARG A 103 -28.30 -11.43 -0.29
CA ARG A 103 -27.20 -11.91 -1.14
C ARG A 103 -26.02 -11.01 -0.81
N ALA A 104 -24.89 -11.60 -0.42
CA ALA A 104 -23.64 -10.86 -0.37
C ALA A 104 -23.45 -10.23 -1.75
N ARG A 105 -23.43 -8.89 -1.80
CA ARG A 105 -23.13 -8.15 -3.02
C ARG A 105 -21.70 -8.56 -3.38
N LEU A 106 -21.54 -9.44 -4.37
CA LEU A 106 -20.22 -9.82 -4.85
C LEU A 106 -19.54 -8.56 -5.37
N ASP A 107 -18.47 -8.15 -4.69
CA ASP A 107 -17.68 -6.99 -5.07
C ASP A 107 -16.76 -7.38 -6.22
N TYR A 108 -17.28 -7.30 -7.45
CA TYR A 108 -16.52 -7.62 -8.67
C TYR A 108 -15.21 -6.84 -8.77
N ALA A 109 -15.12 -5.63 -8.19
CA ALA A 109 -13.88 -4.85 -8.19
C ALA A 109 -12.81 -5.48 -7.29
N ASN A 110 -13.19 -6.05 -6.14
CA ASN A 110 -12.25 -6.79 -5.29
C ASN A 110 -11.86 -8.12 -5.93
N ILE A 111 -12.79 -8.79 -6.63
CA ILE A 111 -12.50 -10.03 -7.37
C ILE A 111 -11.55 -9.75 -8.56
N GLU A 112 -11.78 -8.67 -9.29
CA GLU A 112 -10.93 -8.21 -10.41
C GLU A 112 -9.55 -7.73 -9.91
N ALA A 113 -9.50 -7.10 -8.74
CA ALA A 113 -8.25 -6.78 -8.04
C ALA A 113 -7.55 -8.01 -7.42
N GLY A 114 -8.11 -9.21 -7.58
CA GLY A 114 -7.53 -10.45 -7.08
C GLY A 114 -7.56 -10.58 -5.55
N VAL A 115 -8.37 -9.78 -4.86
CA VAL A 115 -8.50 -9.81 -3.39
C VAL A 115 -9.35 -11.01 -2.98
N PRO A 116 -8.78 -11.99 -2.27
CA PRO A 116 -9.52 -13.14 -1.78
C PRO A 116 -10.72 -12.73 -0.91
N PRO A 117 -11.83 -13.50 -0.90
CA PRO A 117 -13.02 -13.16 -0.11
C PRO A 117 -12.74 -12.91 1.38
N ASP A 118 -11.77 -13.62 1.97
CA ASP A 118 -11.31 -13.47 3.36
C ASP A 118 -10.49 -12.18 3.61
N GLN A 119 -9.96 -11.56 2.55
CA GLN A 119 -9.24 -10.28 2.60
C GLN A 119 -10.15 -9.09 2.27
N SER A 120 -11.33 -9.36 1.70
CA SER A 120 -12.32 -8.32 1.38
C SER A 120 -13.11 -7.79 2.59
N ASP A 121 -13.05 -8.49 3.74
CA ASP A 121 -13.74 -8.07 4.97
C ASP A 121 -12.98 -6.92 5.66
N PRO A 122 -13.58 -5.72 5.76
CA PRO A 122 -12.98 -4.58 6.46
C PRO A 122 -12.66 -4.88 7.94
N ASN A 123 -13.33 -5.86 8.55
CA ASN A 123 -13.14 -6.23 9.96
C ASN A 123 -12.13 -7.37 10.17
N ARG A 124 -11.52 -7.90 9.11
CA ARG A 124 -10.54 -9.01 9.17
C ARG A 124 -9.51 -8.82 10.29
N TRP A 125 -8.90 -7.64 10.36
CA TRP A 125 -7.86 -7.36 11.35
C TRP A 125 -8.40 -7.33 12.77
N MET A 126 -9.63 -6.86 12.96
CA MET A 126 -10.29 -6.91 14.27
C MET A 126 -10.53 -8.34 14.73
N SER A 127 -10.93 -9.24 13.83
CA SER A 127 -11.06 -10.67 14.12
C SER A 127 -9.70 -11.32 14.45
N ILE A 128 -8.64 -10.93 13.74
CA ILE A 128 -7.28 -11.42 14.03
C ILE A 128 -6.82 -10.97 15.42
N ILE A 129 -7.02 -9.69 15.77
CA ILE A 129 -6.54 -9.09 17.01
C ILE A 129 -7.19 -9.71 18.25
N GLN A 130 -8.43 -10.20 18.17
CA GLN A 130 -9.13 -10.83 19.29
C GLN A 130 -8.37 -12.02 19.90
N ASP A 131 -7.64 -12.77 19.07
CA ASP A 131 -6.82 -13.92 19.50
C ASP A 131 -5.37 -13.52 19.88
N LYS A 132 -5.00 -12.24 19.77
CA LYS A 132 -3.63 -11.76 20.02
C LYS A 132 -3.51 -11.20 21.43
N HIS A 133 -2.32 -11.36 22.00
CA HIS A 133 -1.98 -10.67 23.24
C HIS A 133 -1.61 -9.21 22.94
N ILE A 134 -2.50 -8.30 23.32
CA ILE A 134 -2.30 -6.85 23.16
C ILE A 134 -2.13 -6.23 24.54
N HIS A 135 -1.04 -5.48 24.72
CA HIS A 135 -0.76 -4.83 25.99
C HIS A 135 -1.52 -3.51 26.12
N PRO A 136 -2.08 -3.19 27.30
CA PRO A 136 -2.53 -1.83 27.56
C PRO A 136 -1.34 -0.88 27.53
N ASP A 137 -1.60 0.37 27.17
CA ASP A 137 -0.55 1.36 27.15
C ASP A 137 -0.16 1.84 28.54
N SER A 138 1.14 2.09 28.71
CA SER A 138 1.73 2.69 29.90
C SER A 138 2.32 4.06 29.57
N PHE A 139 1.84 4.70 28.51
CA PHE A 139 2.37 5.97 28.03
C PHE A 139 2.00 7.10 29.00
N ARG A 140 2.84 8.13 29.06
CA ARG A 140 2.58 9.25 29.96
C ARG A 140 1.42 10.09 29.46
N ARG A 141 0.56 10.48 30.39
CA ARG A 141 -0.44 11.52 30.20
C ARG A 141 0.15 12.81 30.73
N VAL A 142 0.24 13.85 29.90
CA VAL A 142 0.80 15.15 30.30
C VAL A 142 -0.19 16.26 30.02
N ARG A 143 -0.11 17.34 30.82
CA ARG A 143 -0.84 18.58 30.53
C ARG A 143 -0.15 19.35 29.42
N GLY A 144 -0.91 20.10 28.62
CA GLY A 144 -0.35 20.83 27.48
C GLY A 144 0.75 21.83 27.88
N GLU A 145 0.65 22.43 29.06
CA GLU A 145 1.63 23.37 29.61
C GLU A 145 3.01 22.73 29.89
N GLU A 146 3.05 21.43 30.12
CA GLU A 146 4.29 20.68 30.40
C GLU A 146 5.06 20.36 29.10
N LEU A 147 4.36 20.34 27.97
CA LEU A 147 4.90 20.03 26.65
C LEU A 147 5.70 21.22 26.09
N THR A 148 6.91 21.43 26.62
CA THR A 148 7.75 22.61 26.36
C THR A 148 9.12 22.26 25.78
N LYS A 149 9.82 23.24 25.19
CA LYS A 149 11.22 23.06 24.79
C LYS A 149 12.11 22.62 25.95
N ASN A 150 11.90 23.19 27.14
CA ASN A 150 12.62 22.82 28.37
C ASN A 150 12.41 21.34 28.73
N TRP A 151 11.21 20.81 28.53
CA TRP A 151 10.94 19.38 28.71
C TRP A 151 11.76 18.54 27.72
N VAL A 152 11.80 18.91 26.44
CA VAL A 152 12.58 18.14 25.44
C VAL A 152 14.08 18.21 25.66
N GLU A 153 14.58 19.33 26.17
CA GLU A 153 16.00 19.55 26.43
C GLU A 153 16.51 18.83 27.69
N ASN A 154 15.71 18.81 28.78
CA ASN A 154 16.18 18.35 30.08
C ASN A 154 15.66 16.98 30.49
N ASP A 155 14.58 16.50 29.86
CA ASP A 155 13.99 15.23 30.23
C ASP A 155 14.43 14.09 29.31
N ALA A 156 15.00 13.04 29.90
CA ALA A 156 15.57 11.92 29.17
C ALA A 156 14.54 11.12 28.35
N TRP A 157 13.27 11.09 28.78
CA TRP A 157 12.22 10.37 28.06
C TRP A 157 11.54 11.22 26.97
N ALA A 158 11.80 12.53 26.92
CA ALA A 158 11.09 13.41 26.01
C ALA A 158 11.32 13.01 24.55
N MET A 159 10.25 12.92 23.77
CA MET A 159 10.28 12.47 22.37
C MET A 159 10.91 11.06 22.19
N THR A 160 10.77 10.16 23.18
CA THR A 160 11.21 8.76 23.07
C THR A 160 10.06 7.75 23.02
N GLU A 161 8.92 8.09 23.63
CA GLU A 161 7.68 7.31 23.62
C GLU A 161 6.45 8.21 23.36
N PRO A 162 5.35 7.66 22.82
CA PRO A 162 4.10 8.37 22.65
C PRO A 162 3.65 9.06 23.93
N VAL A 163 3.07 10.24 23.77
CA VAL A 163 2.56 11.05 24.87
C VAL A 163 1.12 11.41 24.59
N VAL A 164 0.25 11.11 25.53
CA VAL A 164 -1.19 11.44 25.44
C VAL A 164 -1.44 12.73 26.21
N ILE A 165 -2.21 13.63 25.60
CA ILE A 165 -2.65 14.88 26.20
C ILE A 165 -4.18 14.84 26.17
N GLU A 166 -4.79 14.72 27.34
CA GLU A 166 -6.23 14.47 27.45
C GLU A 166 -7.06 15.73 27.14
N SER A 167 -6.54 16.92 27.44
CA SER A 167 -7.13 18.23 27.15
C SER A 167 -6.18 19.09 26.31
N PRO A 168 -6.65 19.78 25.24
CA PRO A 168 -5.80 20.61 24.39
C PRO A 168 -5.30 21.90 25.08
N GLU A 169 -5.83 22.21 26.26
CA GLU A 169 -5.46 23.38 27.05
C GLU A 169 -3.94 23.41 27.35
N GLY A 170 -3.34 24.59 27.20
CA GLY A 170 -1.90 24.79 27.44
C GLY A 170 -0.98 24.33 26.29
N LEU A 171 -1.47 23.59 25.28
CA LEU A 171 -0.64 23.16 24.15
C LEU A 171 -0.19 24.32 23.24
N GLY A 172 -0.83 25.48 23.32
CA GLY A 172 -0.63 26.57 22.35
C GLY A 172 -0.98 26.15 20.92
N MET A 173 -1.98 25.28 20.80
CA MET A 173 -2.54 24.75 19.56
C MET A 173 -3.85 25.50 19.25
N THR A 174 -4.15 25.72 17.98
CA THR A 174 -5.44 26.25 17.53
C THR A 174 -6.10 25.23 16.64
N MET A 175 -7.38 24.97 16.88
CA MET A 175 -8.20 24.06 16.08
C MET A 175 -9.57 24.68 15.82
N PRO A 176 -10.27 24.27 14.75
CA PRO A 176 -11.68 24.60 14.59
C PRO A 176 -12.51 24.17 15.82
N GLY A 177 -13.64 24.85 16.05
CA GLY A 177 -14.52 24.54 17.17
C GLY A 177 -15.20 23.16 17.05
N PRO A 178 -15.81 22.64 18.13
CA PRO A 178 -16.39 21.30 18.16
C PRO A 178 -17.58 21.13 17.21
N GLU A 179 -18.23 22.21 16.77
CA GLU A 179 -19.32 22.13 15.78
C GLU A 179 -18.82 21.89 14.35
N PHE A 180 -17.53 22.10 14.08
CA PHE A 180 -16.93 22.03 12.76
C PHE A 180 -17.12 20.64 12.10
N THR A 181 -17.55 20.61 10.84
CA THR A 181 -17.98 19.43 10.10
C THR A 181 -17.19 19.25 8.81
N ILE A 182 -17.42 18.13 8.13
CA ILE A 182 -16.86 17.90 6.79
C ILE A 182 -17.36 18.91 5.75
N ASN A 183 -18.56 19.47 5.91
CA ASN A 183 -19.08 20.49 5.00
C ASN A 183 -18.29 21.80 5.13
N ASP A 184 -17.84 22.14 6.34
CA ASP A 184 -16.96 23.29 6.56
C ASP A 184 -15.58 23.05 5.93
N VAL A 185 -15.08 21.80 5.93
CA VAL A 185 -13.86 21.42 5.19
C VAL A 185 -14.06 21.67 3.69
N VAL A 186 -15.20 21.26 3.14
CA VAL A 186 -15.54 21.45 1.72
C VAL A 186 -15.64 22.94 1.37
N GLU A 187 -16.26 23.75 2.23
CA GLU A 187 -16.38 25.20 2.02
C GLU A 187 -15.02 25.89 2.03
N LEU A 188 -14.14 25.52 2.97
CA LEU A 188 -12.86 26.19 3.17
C LEU A 188 -11.76 25.69 2.22
N VAL A 189 -11.84 24.46 1.71
CA VAL A 189 -10.84 23.89 0.79
C VAL A 189 -11.32 23.93 -0.66
N GLY A 190 -12.62 23.78 -0.89
CA GLY A 190 -13.27 23.76 -2.20
C GLY A 190 -13.76 22.35 -2.59
N ALA A 191 -14.99 22.28 -3.10
CA ALA A 191 -15.64 21.00 -3.46
C ALA A 191 -14.96 20.24 -4.59
N ASP A 192 -14.34 20.94 -5.54
CA ASP A 192 -13.63 20.36 -6.67
C ASP A 192 -12.19 19.91 -6.34
N ALA A 193 -11.73 20.17 -5.11
CA ALA A 193 -10.39 19.79 -4.69
C ALA A 193 -10.23 18.25 -4.80
N PRO A 194 -9.19 17.76 -5.51
CA PRO A 194 -8.94 16.33 -5.61
C PRO A 194 -8.53 15.79 -4.24
N VAL A 195 -9.04 14.62 -3.88
CA VAL A 195 -8.73 13.97 -2.61
C VAL A 195 -8.31 12.52 -2.84
N GLU A 196 -7.21 12.11 -2.20
CA GLU A 196 -6.76 10.72 -2.23
C GLU A 196 -7.58 9.90 -1.22
N VAL A 197 -8.45 9.05 -1.75
CA VAL A 197 -9.28 8.14 -0.96
C VAL A 197 -8.66 6.75 -0.98
N ILE A 198 -8.67 6.07 0.15
CA ILE A 198 -8.16 4.70 0.31
C ILE A 198 -9.35 3.75 0.43
N ASP A 199 -9.40 2.69 -0.38
CA ASP A 199 -10.28 1.53 -0.13
C ASP A 199 -9.66 0.69 0.99
N VAL A 200 -10.36 0.57 2.12
CA VAL A 200 -9.83 -0.04 3.34
C VAL A 200 -9.61 -1.54 3.15
N ALA A 201 -10.42 -2.23 2.35
CA ALA A 201 -10.28 -3.66 2.17
C ALA A 201 -8.99 -4.00 1.38
N THR A 202 -8.72 -3.22 0.33
CA THR A 202 -7.57 -3.47 -0.55
C THR A 202 -6.30 -2.73 -0.14
N GLN A 203 -6.42 -1.79 0.81
CA GLN A 203 -5.37 -0.84 1.20
C GLN A 203 -4.80 -0.05 0.00
N SER A 204 -5.59 0.12 -1.08
CA SER A 204 -5.18 0.81 -2.30
C SER A 204 -5.87 2.16 -2.48
N THR A 205 -5.22 3.10 -3.17
CA THR A 205 -5.83 4.37 -3.54
C THR A 205 -6.98 4.16 -4.53
N SER A 206 -8.16 4.70 -4.21
CA SER A 206 -9.30 4.85 -5.10
C SER A 206 -9.17 6.17 -5.84
N PRO A 207 -9.01 6.17 -7.18
CA PRO A 207 -8.87 7.40 -7.96
C PRO A 207 -10.23 8.09 -8.20
N GLY A 208 -10.19 9.35 -8.63
CA GLY A 208 -11.35 10.07 -9.17
C GLY A 208 -12.26 10.75 -8.14
N TRP A 209 -11.81 10.90 -6.89
CA TRP A 209 -12.58 11.57 -5.84
C TRP A 209 -12.31 13.07 -5.79
N THR A 210 -13.37 13.83 -5.55
CA THR A 210 -13.30 15.23 -5.15
C THR A 210 -13.75 15.35 -3.69
N LEU A 211 -13.39 16.44 -3.04
CA LEU A 211 -13.77 16.68 -1.66
C LEU A 211 -15.30 16.74 -1.49
N GLY A 212 -16.03 17.28 -2.48
CA GLY A 212 -17.48 17.27 -2.51
C GLY A 212 -18.07 15.86 -2.56
N SER A 213 -17.62 15.01 -3.50
CA SER A 213 -18.12 13.63 -3.58
C SER A 213 -17.72 12.78 -2.37
N TRP A 214 -16.56 13.07 -1.78
CA TRP A 214 -16.15 12.47 -0.51
C TRP A 214 -17.08 12.85 0.64
N ALA A 215 -17.48 14.12 0.75
CA ALA A 215 -18.41 14.57 1.79
C ALA A 215 -19.79 13.91 1.67
N GLU A 216 -20.30 13.74 0.45
CA GLU A 216 -21.53 12.98 0.19
C GLU A 216 -21.41 11.51 0.64
N TYR A 217 -20.29 10.86 0.34
CA TYR A 217 -20.02 9.50 0.79
C TYR A 217 -19.89 9.41 2.32
N TYR A 218 -19.13 10.32 2.93
CA TYR A 218 -18.87 10.34 4.38
C TYR A 218 -20.18 10.48 5.17
N THR A 219 -21.09 11.33 4.71
CA THR A 219 -22.40 11.57 5.33
C THR A 219 -23.43 10.46 5.04
N THR A 220 -23.12 9.53 4.14
CA THR A 220 -23.98 8.36 3.89
C THR A 220 -24.05 7.48 5.14
N PRO A 221 -25.26 7.10 5.62
CA PRO A 221 -25.42 6.24 6.78
C PRO A 221 -24.64 4.92 6.64
N GLU A 222 -24.09 4.43 7.74
CA GLU A 222 -23.20 3.26 7.74
C GLU A 222 -23.80 2.03 7.01
N SER A 223 -25.10 1.78 7.19
CA SER A 223 -25.81 0.66 6.56
C SER A 223 -25.88 0.74 5.03
N ASN A 224 -25.70 1.94 4.48
CA ASN A 224 -25.88 2.25 3.07
C ASN A 224 -24.54 2.48 2.35
N ARG A 225 -23.42 2.49 3.08
CA ARG A 225 -22.07 2.59 2.50
C ARG A 225 -21.79 1.32 1.69
N ASP A 226 -21.38 1.51 0.43
CA ASP A 226 -21.07 0.42 -0.50
C ASP A 226 -19.75 -0.27 -0.17
N LYS A 227 -18.74 0.51 0.22
CA LYS A 227 -17.44 0.07 0.73
C LYS A 227 -17.02 0.93 1.90
N ILE A 228 -16.00 0.49 2.64
CA ILE A 228 -15.34 1.30 3.68
C ILE A 228 -14.15 2.01 3.05
N ARG A 229 -14.14 3.34 3.12
CA ARG A 229 -13.12 4.18 2.51
C ARG A 229 -12.59 5.19 3.52
N ASN A 230 -11.36 5.66 3.32
CA ASN A 230 -10.68 6.54 4.27
C ASN A 230 -9.97 7.68 3.55
N VAL A 231 -9.89 8.87 4.17
CA VAL A 231 -9.02 9.96 3.75
C VAL A 231 -8.07 10.30 4.89
N ILE A 232 -6.77 10.13 4.63
CA ILE A 232 -5.71 10.40 5.63
C ILE A 232 -4.66 11.41 5.16
N SER A 233 -4.70 11.83 3.89
CA SER A 233 -3.63 12.61 3.25
C SER A 233 -4.09 13.97 2.68
N LEU A 234 -5.24 14.49 3.10
CA LEU A 234 -5.68 15.84 2.68
C LEU A 234 -4.83 16.89 3.41
N GLU A 235 -3.80 17.36 2.72
CA GLU A 235 -2.91 18.45 3.17
C GLU A 235 -3.55 19.79 2.85
N VAL A 236 -3.72 20.65 3.87
CA VAL A 236 -4.54 21.87 3.75
C VAL A 236 -3.71 23.15 3.69
N SER A 237 -2.38 23.08 3.64
CA SER A 237 -1.52 24.27 3.64
C SER A 237 -1.72 25.14 2.40
N GLY A 238 -2.07 26.40 2.64
CA GLY A 238 -2.39 27.39 1.60
C GLY A 238 -3.88 27.47 1.27
N THR A 239 -4.74 26.75 2.01
CA THR A 239 -6.20 26.93 1.98
C THR A 239 -6.66 27.83 3.14
N PRO A 240 -7.84 28.45 3.06
CA PRO A 240 -8.50 29.11 4.19
C PRO A 240 -8.63 28.25 5.45
N LEU A 241 -8.72 26.92 5.33
CA LEU A 241 -8.77 26.02 6.48
C LEU A 241 -7.47 26.04 7.30
N ALA A 242 -6.32 26.17 6.64
CA ALA A 242 -5.03 26.22 7.35
C ALA A 242 -4.93 27.41 8.31
N GLU A 243 -5.60 28.54 8.03
CA GLU A 243 -5.61 29.72 8.90
C GLU A 243 -6.32 29.48 10.23
N LYS A 244 -7.16 28.44 10.32
CA LYS A 244 -7.88 28.03 11.53
C LYS A 244 -7.11 26.99 12.36
N ILE A 245 -5.95 26.54 11.89
CA ILE A 245 -5.19 25.46 12.50
C ILE A 245 -3.79 25.95 12.83
N ALA A 246 -3.38 25.78 14.08
CA ALA A 246 -2.00 25.99 14.49
C ALA A 246 -1.51 24.74 15.23
N PRO A 247 -0.43 24.09 14.80
CA PRO A 247 0.15 22.95 15.52
C PRO A 247 0.52 23.32 16.96
N PRO A 248 0.65 22.32 17.87
CA PRO A 248 1.12 22.56 19.23
C PRO A 248 2.40 23.40 19.27
N ARG A 249 2.52 24.27 20.27
CA ARG A 249 3.66 25.20 20.43
C ARG A 249 4.99 24.48 20.32
N LEU A 250 5.17 23.36 21.03
CA LEU A 250 6.40 22.59 20.98
C LEU A 250 6.74 22.13 19.55
N VAL A 251 5.75 21.65 18.78
CA VAL A 251 5.96 21.20 17.40
C VAL A 251 6.55 22.34 16.58
N ARG A 252 5.93 23.53 16.67
CA ARG A 252 6.41 24.73 15.96
C ARG A 252 7.80 25.18 16.40
N GLU A 253 8.19 24.94 17.66
CA GLU A 253 9.50 25.30 18.24
C GLU A 253 10.65 24.36 17.86
N ILE A 254 10.37 23.14 17.38
CA ILE A 254 11.41 22.12 17.09
C ILE A 254 11.40 21.60 15.66
N ASP A 255 10.37 21.91 14.88
CA ASP A 255 10.23 21.45 13.49
C ASP A 255 11.30 22.08 12.57
N TRP A 256 11.99 21.23 11.81
CA TRP A 256 12.93 21.64 10.77
C TRP A 256 12.28 22.46 9.66
N VAL A 257 11.01 22.22 9.32
CA VAL A 257 10.32 23.05 8.31
C VAL A 257 10.19 24.51 8.78
N GLU A 258 10.07 24.75 10.09
CA GLU A 258 10.04 26.09 10.67
C GLU A 258 11.43 26.70 10.85
N HIS A 259 12.40 25.93 11.34
CA HIS A 259 13.68 26.47 11.84
C HIS A 259 14.88 26.22 10.94
N VAL A 260 14.78 25.29 10.01
CA VAL A 260 15.88 24.90 9.11
C VAL A 260 15.61 25.35 7.68
N TRP A 261 14.36 25.25 7.21
CA TRP A 261 14.01 25.62 5.84
C TRP A 261 14.08 27.16 5.62
N PRO A 262 14.59 27.66 4.48
CA PRO A 262 14.68 29.10 4.24
C PRO A 262 13.30 29.79 4.18
N ALA A 263 13.09 30.81 5.02
CA ALA A 263 11.84 31.56 5.11
C ALA A 263 11.37 32.14 3.74
N GLY A 264 12.30 32.67 2.94
CA GLY A 264 11.98 33.21 1.61
C GLY A 264 11.47 32.16 0.60
N LYS A 265 11.82 30.87 0.76
CA LYS A 265 11.29 29.78 -0.06
C LYS A 265 9.94 29.30 0.49
N LYS A 266 9.80 29.21 1.81
CA LYS A 266 8.54 28.88 2.48
C LYS A 266 7.42 29.86 2.11
N GLY A 267 7.70 31.17 2.15
CA GLY A 267 6.74 32.21 1.75
C GLY A 267 6.30 32.16 0.28
N LYS A 268 7.07 31.48 -0.59
CA LYS A 268 6.72 31.21 -1.99
C LYS A 268 6.02 29.85 -2.19
N GLY A 269 5.68 29.15 -1.12
CA GLY A 269 5.08 27.82 -1.16
C GLY A 269 6.04 26.69 -1.57
N GLN A 270 7.36 26.96 -1.63
CA GLN A 270 8.38 25.99 -2.02
C GLN A 270 9.00 25.34 -0.78
N TYR A 271 8.24 24.48 -0.11
CA TYR A 271 8.67 23.76 1.10
C TYR A 271 7.94 22.41 1.22
N PRO A 272 8.39 21.49 2.09
CA PRO A 272 7.65 20.27 2.39
C PRO A 272 6.32 20.58 3.09
N LYS A 273 5.22 20.43 2.37
CA LYS A 273 3.87 20.60 2.91
C LYS A 273 3.41 19.29 3.55
N VAL A 274 3.70 19.15 4.84
CA VAL A 274 3.38 17.94 5.64
C VAL A 274 2.92 18.29 7.06
N GLN A 275 2.75 19.58 7.35
CA GLN A 275 2.54 20.07 8.72
C GLN A 275 1.05 20.12 9.09
N LEU A 276 0.14 20.18 8.10
CA LEU A 276 -1.30 20.39 8.31
C LEU A 276 -2.13 19.41 7.46
N TYR A 277 -2.59 18.33 8.09
CA TYR A 277 -3.49 17.34 7.50
C TYR A 277 -4.87 17.40 8.15
N CYS A 278 -5.90 17.26 7.33
CA CYS A 278 -7.28 16.99 7.73
C CYS A 278 -7.61 15.53 7.39
N LEU A 279 -7.78 14.69 8.40
CA LEU A 279 -8.09 13.27 8.20
C LEU A 279 -9.58 13.05 8.48
N MET A 280 -10.24 12.36 7.55
CA MET A 280 -11.65 12.06 7.59
C MET A 280 -11.80 10.56 7.41
N SER A 281 -12.23 9.89 8.48
CA SER A 281 -12.31 8.43 8.50
C SER A 281 -13.70 8.01 8.90
N VAL A 282 -14.33 7.14 8.12
CA VAL A 282 -15.59 6.52 8.53
C VAL A 282 -15.35 5.39 9.52
N ALA A 283 -16.40 4.98 10.22
CA ALA A 283 -16.39 3.83 11.13
C ALA A 283 -15.88 2.57 10.41
N ARG A 284 -15.14 1.74 11.17
CA ARG A 284 -14.46 0.51 10.72
C ARG A 284 -13.26 0.71 9.81
N CYS A 285 -12.79 1.95 9.60
CA CYS A 285 -11.55 2.17 8.87
C CYS A 285 -10.35 1.52 9.58
N TRP A 286 -9.54 0.80 8.80
CA TRP A 286 -8.26 0.25 9.19
C TRP A 286 -7.15 0.84 8.32
N THR A 287 -6.14 1.42 8.95
CA THR A 287 -4.87 1.78 8.31
C THR A 287 -3.81 0.82 8.83
N ASP A 288 -3.23 0.02 7.94
CA ASP A 288 -2.33 -1.06 8.33
C ASP A 288 -0.97 -0.56 8.87
N TRP A 289 -0.14 -1.48 9.34
CA TRP A 289 1.15 -1.18 9.95
C TRP A 289 2.06 -0.34 9.06
N HIS A 290 2.52 0.78 9.59
CA HIS A 290 3.44 1.67 8.90
C HIS A 290 4.31 2.43 9.90
N VAL A 291 5.34 3.09 9.35
CA VAL A 291 6.08 4.16 10.00
C VAL A 291 5.88 5.41 9.16
N ASP A 292 5.63 6.55 9.79
CA ASP A 292 5.53 7.83 9.10
C ASP A 292 6.78 8.11 8.26
N PHE A 293 6.57 8.81 7.14
CA PHE A 293 7.61 9.01 6.16
C PHE A 293 8.84 9.72 6.75
N ALA A 294 10.02 9.22 6.37
CA ALA A 294 11.34 9.55 6.92
C ALA A 294 11.44 9.49 8.46
N GLY A 295 10.56 8.71 9.11
CA GLY A 295 10.48 8.60 10.56
C GLY A 295 10.07 9.92 11.22
N SER A 296 9.32 10.77 10.51
CA SER A 296 8.81 12.02 11.09
C SER A 296 8.01 11.76 12.36
N SER A 297 8.07 12.71 13.29
CA SER A 297 7.20 12.72 14.46
C SER A 297 5.86 13.32 14.07
N VAL A 298 4.79 12.95 14.79
CA VAL A 298 3.41 13.36 14.49
C VAL A 298 2.77 14.01 15.69
N TYR A 299 2.00 15.07 15.46
CA TYR A 299 0.96 15.49 16.39
C TYR A 299 -0.40 15.10 15.81
N TYR A 300 -1.28 14.55 16.65
CA TYR A 300 -2.54 13.96 16.22
C TYR A 300 -3.65 14.37 17.17
N HIS A 301 -4.59 15.19 16.71
CA HIS A 301 -5.68 15.75 17.51
C HIS A 301 -7.05 15.27 17.02
N ILE A 302 -7.80 14.61 17.90
CA ILE A 302 -9.15 14.14 17.59
C ILE A 302 -10.12 15.30 17.79
N LEU A 303 -10.64 15.87 16.70
CA LEU A 303 -11.71 16.87 16.81
C LEU A 303 -13.06 16.21 17.07
N LYS A 304 -13.36 15.13 16.33
CA LYS A 304 -14.59 14.33 16.47
C LYS A 304 -14.31 12.84 16.34
N GLY A 305 -15.10 12.03 17.02
CA GLY A 305 -15.03 10.57 17.00
C GLY A 305 -13.92 10.02 17.88
N SER A 306 -13.34 8.90 17.45
CA SER A 306 -12.31 8.18 18.20
C SER A 306 -11.38 7.37 17.31
N LYS A 307 -10.18 7.09 17.82
CA LYS A 307 -9.15 6.31 17.16
C LYS A 307 -8.51 5.34 18.15
N VAL A 308 -8.20 4.15 17.65
CA VAL A 308 -7.45 3.14 18.39
C VAL A 308 -6.14 2.90 17.67
N PHE A 309 -5.03 3.23 18.32
CA PHE A 309 -3.69 2.99 17.82
C PHE A 309 -3.13 1.71 18.42
N TYR A 310 -2.43 0.93 17.59
CA TYR A 310 -1.57 -0.15 18.05
C TYR A 310 -0.13 0.19 17.73
N PHE A 311 0.71 0.26 18.75
CA PHE A 311 2.10 0.69 18.67
C PHE A 311 3.08 -0.45 18.87
N VAL A 312 4.19 -0.37 18.14
CA VAL A 312 5.39 -1.16 18.33
C VAL A 312 6.58 -0.22 18.48
N ARG A 313 7.37 -0.43 19.53
CA ARG A 313 8.56 0.39 19.81
C ARG A 313 9.59 0.22 18.67
N PRO A 314 10.23 1.31 18.19
CA PRO A 314 11.21 1.25 17.11
C PRO A 314 12.59 0.75 17.58
N THR A 315 12.63 -0.45 18.14
CA THR A 315 13.91 -1.11 18.44
C THR A 315 14.57 -1.56 17.15
N PRO A 316 15.91 -1.72 17.10
CA PRO A 316 16.59 -2.24 15.92
C PRO A 316 16.00 -3.57 15.42
N ALA A 317 15.61 -4.46 16.34
CA ALA A 317 14.97 -5.73 16.00
C ALA A 317 13.59 -5.55 15.36
N ASN A 318 12.75 -4.67 15.91
CA ASN A 318 11.41 -4.42 15.37
C ASN A 318 11.44 -3.68 14.04
N LEU A 319 12.36 -2.72 13.87
CA LEU A 319 12.56 -2.04 12.58
C LEU A 319 13.02 -3.00 11.49
N ASN A 320 13.92 -3.95 11.82
CA ASN A 320 14.31 -5.00 10.89
C ASN A 320 13.15 -5.97 10.57
N ALA A 321 12.29 -6.28 11.54
CA ALA A 321 11.09 -7.08 11.31
C ALA A 321 10.09 -6.34 10.39
N TYR A 322 9.90 -5.04 10.62
CA TYR A 322 9.08 -4.17 9.78
C TYR A 322 9.63 -4.04 8.35
N GLU A 323 10.94 -3.81 8.17
CA GLU A 323 11.59 -3.73 6.86
C GLU A 323 11.38 -5.02 6.06
N LYS A 324 11.54 -6.18 6.69
CA LYS A 324 11.28 -7.49 6.06
C LYS A 324 9.80 -7.70 5.71
N TRP A 325 8.89 -7.37 6.63
CA TRP A 325 7.45 -7.52 6.42
C TRP A 325 6.94 -6.60 5.32
N SER A 326 7.30 -5.32 5.36
CA SER A 326 6.90 -4.30 4.38
C SER A 326 7.50 -4.56 3.00
N GLY A 327 8.64 -5.25 2.91
CA GLY A 327 9.23 -5.67 1.64
C GLY A 327 8.70 -7.00 1.11
N SER A 328 7.82 -7.69 1.83
CA SER A 328 7.34 -9.03 1.48
C SER A 328 6.05 -9.01 0.67
N GLU A 329 5.86 -10.01 -0.20
CA GLU A 329 4.62 -10.22 -0.95
C GLU A 329 3.41 -10.56 -0.06
N ASN A 330 3.69 -11.01 1.18
CA ASN A 330 2.68 -11.42 2.16
C ASN A 330 2.25 -10.28 3.09
N GLN A 331 2.64 -9.03 2.82
CA GLN A 331 2.30 -7.87 3.66
C GLN A 331 0.79 -7.80 3.94
N GLY A 332 -0.05 -7.87 2.90
CA GLY A 332 -1.51 -7.79 3.03
C GLY A 332 -2.17 -8.99 3.73
N THR A 333 -1.44 -10.10 3.91
CA THR A 333 -1.99 -11.34 4.48
C THR A 333 -1.48 -11.66 5.87
N THR A 334 -0.42 -10.99 6.34
CA THR A 334 0.27 -11.31 7.59
C THR A 334 0.18 -10.20 8.62
N TRP A 335 -0.02 -10.57 9.88
CA TRP A 335 -0.06 -9.63 11.00
C TRP A 335 1.35 -9.31 11.51
N LEU A 336 1.84 -8.08 11.30
CA LEU A 336 3.18 -7.66 11.76
C LEU A 336 3.37 -7.88 13.27
N GLY A 337 2.31 -7.76 14.07
CA GLY A 337 2.34 -7.97 15.52
C GLY A 337 2.85 -9.37 15.94
N ASP A 338 2.83 -10.35 15.04
CA ASP A 338 3.39 -11.69 15.28
C ASP A 338 4.94 -11.74 15.17
N LEU A 339 5.55 -10.76 14.52
CA LEU A 339 6.99 -10.69 14.24
C LEU A 339 7.78 -9.85 15.24
N VAL A 340 7.08 -9.01 16.01
CA VAL A 340 7.66 -8.02 16.92
C VAL A 340 7.63 -8.53 18.36
N ASP A 341 8.19 -7.77 19.29
CA ASP A 341 8.19 -8.13 20.71
C ASP A 341 6.86 -7.82 21.42
N LYS A 342 6.37 -6.59 21.29
CA LYS A 342 5.25 -6.05 22.06
C LYS A 342 4.36 -5.15 21.21
N VAL A 343 3.06 -5.43 21.22
CA VAL A 343 2.03 -4.55 20.66
C VAL A 343 1.28 -3.84 21.78
N ILE A 344 1.19 -2.52 21.71
CA ILE A 344 0.62 -1.65 22.75
C ILE A 344 -0.63 -0.95 22.19
N LYS A 345 -1.78 -1.06 22.84
CA LYS A 345 -3.03 -0.42 22.41
C LYS A 345 -3.27 0.88 23.16
N VAL A 346 -3.55 1.96 22.42
CA VAL A 346 -3.94 3.27 22.93
C VAL A 346 -5.28 3.64 22.31
N GLU A 347 -6.20 4.16 23.12
CA GLU A 347 -7.48 4.69 22.66
C GLU A 347 -7.47 6.22 22.83
N LEU A 348 -7.89 6.93 21.79
CA LEU A 348 -8.02 8.39 21.77
C LEU A 348 -9.46 8.75 21.42
N THR A 349 -10.04 9.68 22.16
CA THR A 349 -11.38 10.23 21.92
C THR A 349 -11.31 11.72 21.59
N ALA A 350 -12.42 12.30 21.14
CA ALA A 350 -12.54 13.73 20.88
C ALA A 350 -11.95 14.59 22.02
N GLY A 351 -11.19 15.62 21.64
CA GLY A 351 -10.42 16.49 22.52
C GLY A 351 -9.00 16.02 22.82
N ASN A 352 -8.72 14.71 22.74
CA ASN A 352 -7.37 14.22 23.00
C ASN A 352 -6.39 14.64 21.88
N THR A 353 -5.15 14.90 22.29
CA THR A 353 -4.01 15.06 21.40
C THR A 353 -2.96 14.02 21.73
N MET A 354 -2.28 13.48 20.73
CA MET A 354 -1.14 12.60 20.94
C MET A 354 0.08 13.10 20.18
N ILE A 355 1.25 13.02 20.81
CA ILE A 355 2.54 13.20 20.14
C ILE A 355 3.16 11.83 19.93
N ILE A 356 3.42 11.48 18.67
CA ILE A 356 4.05 10.23 18.25
C ILE A 356 5.51 10.53 17.88
N PRO A 357 6.50 10.00 18.62
CA PRO A 357 7.90 10.25 18.30
C PRO A 357 8.40 9.50 17.07
N THR A 358 9.58 9.90 16.62
CA THR A 358 10.33 9.34 15.51
C THR A 358 10.32 7.80 15.47
N GLY A 359 9.87 7.25 14.35
CA GLY A 359 10.07 5.85 13.98
C GLY A 359 9.06 4.85 14.56
N TRP A 360 8.16 5.27 15.45
CA TRP A 360 7.18 4.36 16.06
C TRP A 360 6.29 3.70 15.00
N ILE A 361 6.36 2.37 14.95
CA ILE A 361 5.58 1.57 14.02
C ILE A 361 4.16 1.47 14.57
N HIS A 362 3.16 1.74 13.74
CA HIS A 362 1.79 1.72 14.20
C HIS A 362 0.77 1.36 13.12
N CYS A 363 -0.39 0.87 13.56
CA CYS A 363 -1.59 0.74 12.75
C CYS A 363 -2.78 1.36 13.50
N VAL A 364 -3.83 1.73 12.77
CA VAL A 364 -4.93 2.54 13.31
C VAL A 364 -6.27 1.96 12.95
N TYR A 365 -7.11 1.73 13.95
CA TYR A 365 -8.52 1.39 13.80
C TYR A 365 -9.39 2.60 14.15
N THR A 366 -10.50 2.76 13.43
CA THR A 366 -11.46 3.86 13.59
C THR A 366 -12.81 3.28 14.03
N PRO A 367 -13.14 3.32 15.33
CA PRO A 367 -14.40 2.74 15.82
C PRO A 367 -15.65 3.45 15.30
N GLU A 368 -15.59 4.77 15.13
CA GLU A 368 -16.71 5.62 14.71
C GLU A 368 -16.24 6.70 13.73
N ASP A 369 -17.17 7.28 12.97
CA ASP A 369 -16.84 8.37 12.04
C ASP A 369 -16.08 9.49 12.76
N SER A 370 -14.90 9.82 12.24
CA SER A 370 -13.92 10.66 12.92
C SER A 370 -13.35 11.74 12.00
N LEU A 371 -13.18 12.92 12.59
CA LEU A 371 -12.52 14.08 12.00
C LEU A 371 -11.32 14.45 12.87
N VAL A 372 -10.13 14.46 12.27
CA VAL A 372 -8.87 14.62 12.98
C VAL A 372 -8.01 15.65 12.26
N PHE A 373 -7.31 16.47 13.04
CA PHE A 373 -6.23 17.31 12.55
C PHE A 373 -4.88 16.82 13.05
N GLY A 374 -3.90 16.78 12.18
CA GLY A 374 -2.56 16.34 12.55
C GLY A 374 -1.51 16.85 11.58
N GLY A 375 -0.27 16.45 11.82
CA GLY A 375 0.84 16.85 10.98
C GLY A 375 2.14 16.21 11.37
N ASN A 376 3.03 16.11 10.40
CA ASN A 376 4.34 15.52 10.50
C ASN A 376 5.40 16.61 10.65
N PHE A 377 6.44 16.33 11.42
CA PHE A 377 7.57 17.23 11.61
C PHE A 377 8.87 16.44 11.83
N LEU A 378 10.00 17.04 11.41
CA LEU A 378 11.33 16.50 11.66
C LEU A 378 12.02 17.34 12.73
N HIS A 379 12.85 16.72 13.55
CA HIS A 379 13.54 17.42 14.64
C HIS A 379 14.91 16.82 14.95
N SER A 380 15.70 17.53 15.73
CA SER A 380 17.10 17.17 15.97
C SER A 380 17.34 16.14 17.08
N TYR A 381 16.30 15.77 17.84
CA TYR A 381 16.41 14.87 18.99
C TYR A 381 16.48 13.37 18.67
N ASN A 382 16.27 12.97 17.40
CA ASN A 382 16.40 11.57 16.96
C ASN A 382 16.72 11.45 15.45
N ILE A 383 17.72 12.21 14.99
CA ILE A 383 18.12 12.21 13.57
C ILE A 383 18.54 10.80 13.10
N VAL A 384 19.13 10.00 14.00
CA VAL A 384 19.58 8.64 13.72
C VAL A 384 18.44 7.76 13.21
N THR A 385 17.30 7.76 13.93
CA THR A 385 16.15 6.95 13.53
C THR A 385 15.49 7.54 12.28
N GLN A 386 15.41 8.87 12.13
CA GLN A 386 14.90 9.50 10.90
C GLN A 386 15.68 9.03 9.65
N LEU A 387 17.01 9.00 9.72
CA LEU A 387 17.87 8.49 8.64
C LEU A 387 17.64 6.98 8.40
N ARG A 388 17.53 6.17 9.47
CA ARG A 388 17.28 4.73 9.35
C ARG A 388 15.94 4.43 8.67
N ILE A 389 14.86 5.15 9.00
CA ILE A 389 13.56 4.96 8.35
C ILE A 389 13.64 5.35 6.86
N ARG A 390 14.31 6.46 6.53
CA ARG A 390 14.56 6.83 5.12
C ARG A 390 15.30 5.72 4.36
N ASP A 391 16.25 5.04 4.98
CA ASP A 391 16.93 3.89 4.35
C ASP A 391 16.00 2.69 4.19
N ILE A 392 15.13 2.41 5.16
CA ILE A 392 14.09 1.38 5.06
C ILE A 392 13.18 1.68 3.87
N GLU A 393 12.65 2.91 3.73
CA GLU A 393 11.81 3.32 2.61
C GLU A 393 12.48 3.12 1.23
N ILE A 394 13.78 3.34 1.16
CA ILE A 394 14.57 3.08 -0.06
C ILE A 394 14.66 1.58 -0.32
N SER A 395 14.99 0.79 0.70
CA SER A 395 15.15 -0.66 0.58
C SER A 395 13.85 -1.37 0.18
N THR A 396 12.72 -0.96 0.74
CA THR A 396 11.38 -1.50 0.46
C THR A 396 10.72 -0.85 -0.76
N ARG A 397 11.46 0.00 -1.49
CA ARG A 397 11.03 0.63 -2.75
C ARG A 397 9.74 1.46 -2.63
N VAL A 398 9.51 2.09 -1.48
CA VAL A 398 8.38 3.03 -1.29
C VAL A 398 8.42 4.10 -2.39
N PRO A 399 7.35 4.37 -3.14
CA PRO A 399 7.36 5.40 -4.18
C PRO A 399 7.77 6.79 -3.64
N LYS A 400 8.52 7.58 -4.42
CA LYS A 400 8.99 8.93 -4.00
C LYS A 400 7.86 9.84 -3.50
N LYS A 401 6.64 9.70 -4.03
CA LYS A 401 5.45 10.49 -3.61
C LYS A 401 4.98 10.22 -2.18
N PHE A 402 5.33 9.06 -1.61
CA PHE A 402 4.97 8.66 -0.25
C PHE A 402 6.14 8.80 0.73
N ARG A 403 7.24 9.43 0.30
CA ARG A 403 8.40 9.74 1.16
C ARG A 403 8.40 11.22 1.51
N PHE A 404 9.11 11.59 2.58
CA PHE A 404 9.21 12.98 3.01
C PHE A 404 9.76 13.87 1.87
N PRO A 405 9.02 14.90 1.40
CA PRO A 405 9.47 15.76 0.31
C PRO A 405 10.76 16.50 0.66
N PHE A 406 11.73 16.49 -0.25
CA PHE A 406 13.00 17.22 -0.08
C PHE A 406 13.81 16.81 1.17
N PHE A 407 13.68 15.57 1.65
CA PHE A 407 14.37 15.12 2.87
C PHE A 407 15.88 15.36 2.87
N THR A 408 16.60 14.92 1.82
CA THR A 408 18.06 15.14 1.71
C THR A 408 18.40 16.64 1.67
N LYS A 409 17.59 17.45 0.98
CA LYS A 409 17.74 18.92 0.94
C LYS A 409 17.54 19.55 2.31
N MET A 410 16.56 19.07 3.09
CA MET A 410 16.35 19.47 4.48
C MET A 410 17.58 19.14 5.34
N CYS A 411 18.17 17.95 5.15
CA CYS A 411 19.42 17.56 5.85
C CYS A 411 20.58 18.52 5.55
N TRP A 412 20.74 18.96 4.29
CA TRP A 412 21.75 19.96 3.92
C TRP A 412 21.51 21.32 4.57
N TYR A 413 20.25 21.79 4.60
CA TYR A 413 19.91 23.02 5.33
C TYR A 413 20.14 22.88 6.84
N ALA A 414 19.87 21.70 7.41
CA ALA A 414 20.11 21.44 8.83
C ALA A 414 21.61 21.54 9.13
N ALA A 415 22.46 20.97 8.27
CA ALA A 415 23.91 21.11 8.39
C ALA A 415 24.39 22.55 8.30
N ASP A 416 23.90 23.35 7.35
CA ASP A 416 24.21 24.79 7.26
C ASP A 416 23.85 25.53 8.56
N LYS A 417 22.64 25.30 9.09
CA LYS A 417 22.19 25.90 10.35
C LYS A 417 23.11 25.50 11.50
N TYR A 418 23.31 24.21 11.73
CA TYR A 418 24.07 23.72 12.88
C TYR A 418 25.56 24.06 12.80
N VAL A 419 26.15 24.19 11.61
CA VAL A 419 27.50 24.75 11.47
C VAL A 419 27.55 26.21 11.92
N ARG A 420 26.53 27.02 11.60
CA ARG A 420 26.43 28.41 12.09
C ARG A 420 26.22 28.48 13.60
N ASP A 421 25.33 27.67 14.15
CA ASP A 421 25.07 27.60 15.60
C ASP A 421 26.36 27.20 16.37
N LEU A 422 27.08 26.17 15.88
CA LEU A 422 28.36 25.73 16.47
C LEU A 422 29.49 26.76 16.31
N LYS A 423 29.48 27.59 15.24
CA LYS A 423 30.40 28.74 15.10
C LYS A 423 30.09 29.82 16.14
N ALA A 424 28.80 30.07 16.37
CA ALA A 424 28.32 31.02 17.36
C ALA A 424 28.47 30.52 18.82
N LYS A 425 28.93 29.27 19.01
CA LYS A 425 29.05 28.60 20.31
C LYS A 425 27.72 28.54 21.05
N GLU A 426 26.62 28.33 20.32
CA GLU A 426 25.33 28.02 20.93
C GLU A 426 25.43 26.72 21.73
N ASP A 427 24.76 26.68 22.88
CA ASP A 427 24.70 25.49 23.73
C ASP A 427 23.72 24.48 23.12
N LEU A 428 24.25 23.36 22.64
CA LEU A 428 23.47 22.29 22.01
C LEU A 428 23.41 21.10 22.94
N SER A 429 22.21 20.56 23.15
CA SER A 429 22.03 19.40 24.01
C SER A 429 22.84 18.19 23.51
N PRO A 430 23.32 17.32 24.42
CA PRO A 430 24.07 16.11 24.04
C PRO A 430 23.32 15.22 23.04
N ARG A 431 21.99 15.13 23.15
CA ARG A 431 21.11 14.38 22.22
C ARG A 431 21.18 14.92 20.81
N ILE A 432 21.19 16.25 20.65
CA ILE A 432 21.32 16.90 19.34
C ILE A 432 22.72 16.63 18.78
N LEU A 433 23.78 16.79 19.57
CA LEU A 433 25.16 16.54 19.14
C LEU A 433 25.38 15.08 18.67
N GLU A 434 24.75 14.12 19.34
CA GLU A 434 24.73 12.72 18.90
C GLU A 434 24.05 12.57 17.53
N GLY A 435 22.84 13.12 17.37
CA GLY A 435 22.13 13.11 16.09
C GLY A 435 22.92 13.77 14.95
N LEU A 436 23.60 14.89 15.24
CA LEU A 436 24.43 15.60 14.28
C LEU A 436 25.67 14.81 13.84
N THR A 437 26.16 13.89 14.69
CA THR A 437 27.26 12.99 14.33
C THR A 437 26.82 12.06 13.18
N SER A 438 25.60 11.53 13.26
CA SER A 438 25.01 10.67 12.23
C SER A 438 24.65 11.47 10.97
N LEU A 439 24.10 12.69 11.13
CA LEU A 439 23.85 13.60 10.00
C LEU A 439 25.14 13.92 9.24
N ALA A 440 26.23 14.25 9.94
CA ALA A 440 27.51 14.56 9.32
C ALA A 440 28.07 13.36 8.55
N THR A 441 27.95 12.16 9.11
CA THR A 441 28.39 10.92 8.45
C THR A 441 27.59 10.67 7.17
N PHE A 442 26.27 10.81 7.23
CA PHE A 442 25.39 10.72 6.07
C PHE A 442 25.76 11.74 4.99
N LEU A 443 25.90 13.02 5.34
CA LEU A 443 26.23 14.06 4.36
C LEU A 443 27.64 13.92 3.77
N VAL A 444 28.60 13.37 4.51
CA VAL A 444 29.91 13.01 3.97
C VAL A 444 29.79 11.88 2.93
N SER A 445 28.92 10.88 3.16
CA SER A 445 28.66 9.86 2.15
C SER A 445 27.96 10.42 0.91
N GLU A 446 26.99 11.31 1.07
CA GLU A 446 26.30 11.97 -0.05
C GLU A 446 27.28 12.84 -0.85
N ALA A 447 28.13 13.63 -0.18
CA ALA A 447 29.17 14.42 -0.85
C ALA A 447 30.16 13.56 -1.64
N ARG A 448 30.63 12.45 -1.06
CA ARG A 448 31.51 11.49 -1.76
C ARG A 448 30.82 10.85 -2.96
N ALA A 449 29.52 10.57 -2.87
CA ALA A 449 28.75 10.02 -3.98
C ALA A 449 28.62 11.03 -5.13
N ILE A 450 28.51 12.34 -4.84
CA ILE A 450 28.54 13.40 -5.84
C ILE A 450 29.94 13.50 -6.49
N GLU A 451 31.01 13.45 -5.68
CA GLU A 451 32.39 13.58 -6.17
C GLU A 451 32.86 12.37 -7.01
N ARG A 452 32.36 11.17 -6.71
CA ARG A 452 32.80 9.89 -7.33
C ARG A 452 31.77 9.28 -8.30
N GLY A 453 30.57 9.85 -8.42
CA GLY A 453 29.43 9.25 -9.11
C GLY A 453 29.53 9.28 -10.64
N GLY A 454 28.86 8.33 -11.30
CA GLY A 454 28.58 8.39 -12.74
C GLY A 454 27.43 9.35 -13.06
N LYS A 455 27.36 9.83 -14.31
CA LYS A 455 26.52 10.97 -14.76
C LYS A 455 25.06 10.98 -14.27
N ASP A 456 24.39 9.83 -14.17
CA ASP A 456 22.96 9.76 -13.82
C ASP A 456 22.68 9.78 -12.31
N LYS A 457 23.49 9.08 -11.49
CA LYS A 457 23.39 9.15 -10.01
C LYS A 457 23.88 10.48 -9.46
N GLU A 458 24.82 11.13 -10.16
CA GLU A 458 25.33 12.45 -9.82
C GLU A 458 24.22 13.51 -9.91
N LYS A 459 23.41 13.49 -10.97
CA LYS A 459 22.38 14.51 -11.22
C LYS A 459 21.29 14.54 -10.14
N ASP A 460 20.69 13.39 -9.83
CA ASP A 460 19.62 13.28 -8.82
C ASP A 460 20.11 13.72 -7.43
N THR A 461 21.36 13.37 -7.08
CA THR A 461 21.96 13.71 -5.77
C THR A 461 22.33 15.20 -5.71
N LYS A 462 22.83 15.77 -6.81
CA LYS A 462 23.19 17.19 -6.93
C LYS A 462 21.98 18.11 -6.86
N ASP A 463 20.83 17.70 -7.41
CA ASP A 463 19.56 18.45 -7.34
C ASP A 463 19.01 18.57 -5.90
N GLN A 464 19.43 17.66 -5.00
CA GLN A 464 19.10 17.73 -3.58
C GLN A 464 19.97 18.73 -2.80
N VAL A 465 21.12 19.15 -3.34
CA VAL A 465 21.99 20.13 -2.69
C VAL A 465 21.45 21.55 -2.93
N PRO A 466 21.10 22.32 -1.89
CA PRO A 466 20.57 23.66 -2.06
C PRO A 466 21.69 24.68 -2.34
N GLY A 467 21.98 24.94 -3.62
CA GLY A 467 23.04 25.85 -4.06
C GLY A 467 22.93 27.29 -3.56
N ASP A 468 21.75 27.72 -3.07
CA ASP A 468 21.54 29.02 -2.43
C ASP A 468 22.27 29.18 -1.10
N ARG A 469 22.53 28.08 -0.38
CA ARG A 469 23.24 28.10 0.92
C ARG A 469 24.47 27.21 0.94
N VAL A 470 24.44 26.10 0.20
CA VAL A 470 25.49 25.09 0.18
C VAL A 470 26.23 25.17 -1.15
N ARG A 471 27.32 25.95 -1.16
CA ARG A 471 28.19 26.07 -2.33
C ARG A 471 29.09 24.85 -2.49
N GLU A 472 29.73 24.44 -1.39
CA GLU A 472 30.71 23.36 -1.34
C GLU A 472 30.21 22.24 -0.41
N PRO A 473 29.44 21.26 -0.90
CA PRO A 473 28.80 20.24 -0.06
C PRO A 473 29.81 19.39 0.72
N GLY A 474 30.92 19.00 0.08
CA GLY A 474 31.99 18.22 0.73
C GLY A 474 32.71 18.99 1.84
N SER A 475 32.84 20.31 1.71
CA SER A 475 33.44 21.17 2.74
C SER A 475 32.47 21.37 3.92
N LEU A 476 31.20 21.64 3.64
CA LEU A 476 30.18 21.79 4.69
C LEU A 476 30.01 20.51 5.53
N ALA A 477 29.93 19.35 4.88
CA ALA A 477 29.75 18.07 5.56
C ALA A 477 30.95 17.74 6.48
N ARG A 478 32.18 17.97 6.00
CA ARG A 478 33.41 17.79 6.80
C ARG A 478 33.52 18.80 7.93
N GLU A 479 33.15 20.06 7.68
CA GLU A 479 33.12 21.09 8.72
C GLU A 479 32.12 20.74 9.83
N LEU A 480 30.90 20.32 9.48
CA LEU A 480 29.92 19.85 10.47
C LEU A 480 30.50 18.70 11.31
N ARG A 481 31.08 17.69 10.66
CA ARG A 481 31.69 16.54 11.35
C ARG A 481 32.77 16.99 12.35
N TRP A 482 33.66 17.87 11.93
CA TRP A 482 34.75 18.39 12.78
C TRP A 482 34.20 19.19 13.97
N ARG A 483 33.26 20.13 13.74
CA ARG A 483 32.67 20.95 14.80
C ARG A 483 31.91 20.13 15.83
N VAL A 484 31.12 19.15 15.38
CA VAL A 484 30.37 18.26 16.27
C VAL A 484 31.32 17.44 17.15
N ARG A 485 32.42 16.93 16.59
CA ARG A 485 33.45 16.22 17.39
C ARG A 485 34.06 17.12 18.46
N ASN A 486 34.44 18.35 18.10
CA ASN A 486 35.00 19.29 19.06
C ASN A 486 34.02 19.66 20.16
N ALA A 487 32.74 19.92 19.80
CA ALA A 487 31.69 20.21 20.78
C ALA A 487 31.43 19.04 21.74
N ARG A 488 31.70 17.80 21.30
CA ARG A 488 31.63 16.59 22.13
C ARG A 488 32.91 16.29 22.91
N GLY A 489 33.96 17.10 22.79
CA GLY A 489 35.25 16.87 23.43
C GLY A 489 36.01 15.65 22.88
N LEU A 490 35.75 15.28 21.62
CA LEU A 490 36.45 14.17 20.94
C LEU A 490 37.63 14.72 20.14
N ASP A 491 38.84 14.17 20.34
CA ASP A 491 40.06 14.63 19.68
C ASP A 491 39.95 14.63 18.14
N SER A 492 40.55 15.65 17.50
CA SER A 492 40.47 15.89 16.06
C SER A 492 41.19 14.82 15.22
N ASP A 493 42.09 14.04 15.81
CA ASP A 493 43.06 13.19 15.07
C ASP A 493 42.69 11.70 14.97
N GLY A 494 41.54 11.28 15.50
CA GLY A 494 41.10 9.88 15.45
C GLY A 494 40.28 9.55 14.19
N GLU A 495 40.93 9.04 13.13
CA GLU A 495 40.25 8.20 12.14
C GLU A 495 39.71 6.92 12.81
N GLY A 496 38.51 6.52 12.43
CA GLY A 496 37.69 5.58 13.19
C GLY A 496 38.24 4.15 13.28
N SER A 497 38.17 3.58 14.48
CA SER A 497 37.90 2.16 14.70
C SER A 497 36.84 2.05 15.79
N GLY A 498 35.88 1.14 15.61
CA GLY A 498 34.71 0.97 16.50
C GLY A 498 35.08 0.52 17.93
N PRO A 499 34.09 0.34 18.82
CA PRO A 499 34.37 0.09 20.23
C PRO A 499 34.95 -1.32 20.43
N SER A 500 36.26 -1.43 20.65
CA SER A 500 36.85 -2.66 21.17
C SER A 500 36.74 -2.67 22.69
N VAL A 501 36.10 -3.71 23.20
CA VAL A 501 36.08 -4.08 24.63
C VAL A 501 37.50 -4.09 25.17
N ALA A 502 37.69 -3.43 26.32
CA ALA A 502 38.98 -3.34 27.00
C ALA A 502 39.50 -4.73 27.43
N ALA A 503 40.78 -4.97 27.22
CA ALA A 503 41.55 -5.99 27.92
C ALA A 503 42.93 -5.42 28.30
N PRO A 504 43.51 -5.86 29.44
CA PRO A 504 44.42 -5.05 30.23
C PRO A 504 45.89 -5.13 29.80
N THR A 505 46.60 -4.10 30.25
CA THR A 505 48.04 -3.80 30.22
C THR A 505 49.00 -4.97 30.44
N THR A 506 50.07 -5.04 29.64
CA THR A 506 51.43 -5.38 30.10
C THR A 506 52.51 -4.75 29.20
N ASN A 507 53.54 -4.21 29.85
CA ASN A 507 54.75 -3.60 29.31
C ASN A 507 55.60 -4.52 28.41
N GLY A 508 56.35 -3.93 27.47
CA GLY A 508 57.47 -4.62 26.81
C GLY A 508 58.12 -3.82 25.68
N VAL A 509 59.36 -3.39 25.91
CA VAL A 509 60.26 -2.62 25.02
C VAL A 509 60.86 -3.51 23.92
N GLY A 510 61.12 -2.93 22.72
CA GLY A 510 62.34 -3.25 21.94
C GLY A 510 62.21 -3.76 20.49
N THR A 511 62.60 -2.87 19.56
CA THR A 511 63.44 -3.09 18.35
C THR A 511 63.04 -4.09 17.24
N GLY A 512 63.10 -3.62 15.99
CA GLY A 512 62.56 -4.33 14.82
C GLY A 512 63.52 -5.23 14.04
N ALA A 513 62.94 -5.98 13.10
CA ALA A 513 63.57 -6.51 11.89
C ALA A 513 62.52 -7.10 10.91
N LYS A 514 62.62 -6.68 9.65
CA LYS A 514 62.28 -7.32 8.36
C LYS A 514 61.28 -8.51 8.35
N ARG A 515 60.11 -8.30 7.73
CA ARG A 515 59.17 -9.34 7.31
C ARG A 515 59.70 -10.11 6.09
N LYS A 516 59.83 -11.44 6.22
CA LYS A 516 60.01 -12.40 5.13
C LYS A 516 58.66 -13.07 4.84
N ARG A 517 58.29 -13.09 3.56
CA ARG A 517 57.07 -13.65 2.97
C ARG A 517 57.06 -15.19 3.10
N THR A 518 55.94 -15.74 3.56
CA THR A 518 55.58 -17.16 3.40
C THR A 518 54.11 -17.22 2.97
N GLU A 519 53.86 -17.92 1.87
CA GLU A 519 52.54 -18.12 1.26
C GLU A 519 51.81 -19.33 1.87
N GLU A 520 50.50 -19.34 1.60
CA GLU A 520 49.47 -20.39 1.77
C GLU A 520 48.53 -20.31 2.99
N PRO A 521 47.25 -20.74 2.85
CA PRO A 521 46.37 -20.71 1.68
C PRO A 521 45.00 -20.05 1.97
N VAL A 522 44.33 -19.62 0.89
CA VAL A 522 42.99 -19.03 0.88
C VAL A 522 41.94 -20.12 1.16
N PRO A 523 40.99 -19.94 2.12
CA PRO A 523 39.81 -20.78 2.18
C PRO A 523 38.76 -20.29 1.18
N LYS A 524 38.16 -21.28 0.53
CA LYS A 524 37.17 -21.23 -0.55
C LYS A 524 35.90 -20.47 -0.16
N SER A 525 35.29 -19.90 -1.19
CA SER A 525 33.94 -19.34 -1.29
C SER A 525 32.91 -20.03 -0.40
N GLU A 526 32.26 -19.25 0.47
CA GLU A 526 31.03 -19.66 1.13
C GLU A 526 29.90 -19.74 0.10
N GLU A 527 29.35 -20.94 -0.02
CA GLU A 527 28.09 -21.25 -0.71
C GLU A 527 26.97 -20.36 -0.17
N GLU A 528 26.16 -19.82 -1.07
CA GLU A 528 24.92 -19.11 -0.75
C GLU A 528 24.01 -20.00 0.12
N LYS A 529 23.82 -19.60 1.38
CA LYS A 529 22.84 -20.23 2.25
C LYS A 529 21.43 -19.87 1.77
N PRO A 530 20.50 -20.84 1.67
CA PRO A 530 19.09 -20.53 1.41
C PRO A 530 18.52 -19.67 2.55
N GLU A 531 17.71 -18.68 2.20
CA GLU A 531 17.06 -17.75 3.13
C GLU A 531 16.42 -18.49 4.31
N SER A 532 16.83 -18.15 5.53
CA SER A 532 16.22 -18.70 6.74
C SER A 532 14.74 -18.30 6.83
N PRO A 533 13.81 -19.22 7.15
CA PRO A 533 12.39 -18.87 7.28
C PRO A 533 12.19 -17.82 8.39
N VAL A 534 11.30 -16.85 8.14
CA VAL A 534 10.94 -15.79 9.08
C VAL A 534 10.47 -16.43 10.40
N VAL A 535 11.19 -16.16 11.49
CA VAL A 535 10.84 -16.65 12.83
C VAL A 535 9.81 -15.70 13.45
N PHE A 536 8.56 -16.13 13.54
CA PHE A 536 7.48 -15.38 14.18
C PHE A 536 7.58 -15.51 15.71
N ARG A 537 7.87 -14.40 16.40
CA ARG A 537 8.12 -14.37 17.86
C ARG A 537 6.85 -14.59 18.70
N ASN A 538 5.73 -14.03 18.25
CA ASN A 538 4.45 -14.04 18.96
C ASN A 538 3.38 -14.89 18.26
N PHE A 539 3.71 -15.53 17.14
CA PHE A 539 2.79 -16.47 16.50
C PHE A 539 2.69 -17.75 17.33
N ILE A 540 1.56 -17.91 18.02
CA ILE A 540 1.17 -19.16 18.64
C ILE A 540 0.18 -19.85 17.69
N PRO A 541 0.64 -20.70 16.74
CA PRO A 541 -0.26 -21.40 15.87
C PRO A 541 -1.19 -22.28 16.69
N ARG A 542 -2.49 -22.26 16.35
CA ARG A 542 -3.42 -23.29 16.82
C ARG A 542 -2.87 -24.65 16.37
N LYS A 543 -2.51 -25.51 17.34
CA LYS A 543 -1.83 -26.78 17.06
C LYS A 543 -2.69 -27.67 16.15
N TRP A 544 -2.07 -28.23 15.11
CA TRP A 544 -2.71 -29.25 14.28
C TRP A 544 -2.82 -30.55 15.08
N THR A 545 -3.97 -31.22 14.99
CA THR A 545 -4.23 -32.47 15.71
C THR A 545 -3.50 -33.64 15.03
N GLU A 546 -3.39 -33.60 13.71
CA GLU A 546 -2.67 -34.60 12.92
C GLU A 546 -1.96 -33.92 11.75
N VAL A 547 -0.71 -34.33 11.47
CA VAL A 547 0.07 -33.88 10.33
C VAL A 547 0.68 -35.11 9.65
N ARG A 548 0.30 -35.36 8.40
CA ARG A 548 0.88 -36.40 7.55
C ARG A 548 1.74 -35.77 6.47
N ARG A 549 2.86 -36.40 6.15
CA ARG A 549 3.77 -35.97 5.08
C ARG A 549 4.08 -37.18 4.22
N ASP A 550 3.80 -37.03 2.93
CA ASP A 550 4.09 -38.03 1.91
C ASP A 550 4.98 -37.37 0.87
N SER A 551 6.04 -38.05 0.44
CA SER A 551 6.96 -37.59 -0.61
C SER A 551 7.07 -38.67 -1.66
N ALA A 552 6.85 -38.31 -2.93
CA ALA A 552 7.01 -39.19 -4.07
C ALA A 552 7.98 -38.55 -5.07
N VAL A 553 8.82 -39.36 -5.72
CA VAL A 553 9.69 -38.94 -6.81
C VAL A 553 9.40 -39.85 -7.99
N THR A 554 9.13 -39.24 -9.14
CA THR A 554 8.93 -39.94 -10.41
C THR A 554 9.92 -39.40 -11.42
N THR A 555 10.52 -40.29 -12.21
CA THR A 555 11.44 -39.92 -13.28
C THR A 555 10.85 -40.35 -14.62
N CYS A 556 10.85 -39.45 -15.60
CA CYS A 556 10.50 -39.74 -17.00
C CYS A 556 11.38 -38.94 -17.96
N PHE A 557 11.24 -39.17 -19.26
CA PHE A 557 11.99 -38.45 -20.30
C PHE A 557 11.03 -37.68 -21.21
N VAL A 558 11.35 -36.42 -21.50
CA VAL A 558 10.53 -35.50 -22.29
C VAL A 558 11.37 -34.77 -23.33
N ASP A 559 10.73 -34.23 -24.36
CA ASP A 559 11.38 -33.37 -25.34
C ASP A 559 11.70 -32.00 -24.71
N PRO A 560 12.94 -31.48 -24.77
CA PRO A 560 13.30 -30.17 -24.21
C PRO A 560 12.45 -29.01 -24.74
N SER A 561 11.95 -29.10 -25.97
CA SER A 561 11.08 -28.07 -26.56
C SER A 561 9.72 -27.96 -25.87
N SER A 562 9.31 -28.98 -25.12
CA SER A 562 8.02 -29.04 -24.41
C SER A 562 8.06 -28.52 -22.97
N ILE A 563 9.23 -28.16 -22.43
CA ILE A 563 9.42 -27.72 -21.03
C ILE A 563 8.58 -26.49 -20.65
N HIS A 564 8.24 -25.64 -21.64
CA HIS A 564 7.44 -24.43 -21.43
C HIS A 564 5.92 -24.63 -21.59
N GLU A 565 5.47 -25.83 -21.93
CA GLU A 565 4.05 -26.15 -22.10
C GLU A 565 3.46 -26.70 -20.78
N GLU A 566 2.24 -26.30 -20.42
CA GLU A 566 1.53 -26.78 -19.21
C GLU A 566 1.34 -28.31 -19.17
N GLU A 567 1.53 -29.00 -20.31
CA GLU A 567 1.33 -30.44 -20.52
C GLU A 567 2.63 -31.16 -20.93
N ALA A 568 3.80 -30.68 -20.50
CA ALA A 568 5.10 -31.29 -20.83
C ALA A 568 5.17 -32.81 -20.52
N MET A 569 4.46 -33.25 -19.47
CA MET A 569 4.33 -34.66 -19.09
C MET A 569 3.60 -35.56 -20.09
N ASP A 570 2.86 -34.99 -21.04
CA ASP A 570 2.08 -35.76 -22.03
C ASP A 570 2.91 -36.10 -23.30
N LYS A 571 4.09 -35.47 -23.46
CA LYS A 571 5.02 -35.71 -24.57
C LYS A 571 6.21 -36.57 -24.13
N LEU A 572 5.90 -37.72 -23.54
CA LEU A 572 6.89 -38.70 -23.09
C LEU A 572 7.71 -39.24 -24.28
N VAL A 573 9.03 -39.21 -24.14
CA VAL A 573 9.98 -39.77 -25.10
C VAL A 573 10.60 -41.03 -24.49
N GLN A 574 11.05 -41.96 -25.34
CA GLN A 574 11.76 -43.14 -24.87
C GLN A 574 13.12 -42.78 -24.27
N GLU A 575 13.48 -43.50 -23.20
CA GLU A 575 14.80 -43.43 -22.57
C GLU A 575 15.91 -43.66 -23.61
N GLY A 576 16.83 -42.70 -23.74
CA GLY A 576 17.96 -42.78 -24.67
C GLY A 576 17.74 -42.15 -26.06
N ALA A 577 16.60 -41.48 -26.31
CA ALA A 577 16.43 -40.70 -27.52
C ALA A 577 17.42 -39.50 -27.57
N ALA A 578 18.03 -39.26 -28.73
CA ALA A 578 19.01 -38.20 -28.91
C ALA A 578 18.40 -36.82 -28.63
N GLY A 579 18.93 -36.11 -27.63
CA GLY A 579 18.43 -34.80 -27.20
C GLY A 579 17.26 -34.83 -26.20
N ALA A 580 16.87 -35.98 -25.64
CA ALA A 580 15.82 -36.04 -24.62
C ALA A 580 16.28 -35.45 -23.27
N ALA A 581 15.37 -34.75 -22.58
CA ALA A 581 15.56 -34.29 -21.22
C ALA A 581 15.02 -35.29 -20.20
N GLU A 582 15.81 -35.62 -19.19
CA GLU A 582 15.36 -36.34 -18.01
C GLU A 582 14.57 -35.36 -17.13
N LEU A 583 13.31 -35.68 -16.85
CA LEU A 583 12.43 -34.96 -15.92
C LEU A 583 12.32 -35.77 -14.62
N GLN A 584 12.77 -35.20 -13.52
CA GLN A 584 12.50 -35.68 -12.16
C GLN A 584 11.42 -34.81 -11.50
N THR A 585 10.25 -35.38 -11.29
CA THR A 585 9.13 -34.75 -10.59
C THR A 585 9.11 -35.23 -9.13
N LYS A 586 9.40 -34.32 -8.20
CA LYS A 586 9.28 -34.55 -6.77
C LYS A 586 7.99 -33.92 -6.24
N VAL A 587 7.08 -34.73 -5.71
CA VAL A 587 5.82 -34.29 -5.10
C VAL A 587 5.86 -34.51 -3.59
N ASP A 588 5.91 -33.40 -2.83
CA ASP A 588 5.79 -33.38 -1.37
C ASP A 588 4.37 -32.97 -0.98
N THR A 589 3.59 -33.88 -0.41
CA THR A 589 2.23 -33.62 0.09
C THR A 589 2.20 -33.59 1.61
N ILE A 590 1.69 -32.50 2.18
CA ILE A 590 1.48 -32.32 3.61
C ILE A 590 -0.02 -32.18 3.87
N VAL A 591 -0.60 -33.14 4.58
CA VAL A 591 -2.00 -33.09 5.02
C VAL A 591 -2.04 -32.76 6.51
N LYS A 592 -2.69 -31.65 6.87
CA LYS A 592 -2.89 -31.23 8.25
C LYS A 592 -4.38 -31.28 8.58
N THR A 593 -4.72 -31.86 9.73
CA THR A 593 -6.10 -31.94 10.20
C THR A 593 -6.19 -31.39 11.62
N ARG A 594 -7.19 -30.56 11.91
CA ARG A 594 -7.49 -30.11 13.28
C ARG A 594 -8.99 -30.15 13.57
N ARG A 595 -9.33 -30.42 14.83
CA ARG A 595 -10.72 -30.41 15.33
C ARG A 595 -10.84 -29.40 16.48
N TYR A 596 -11.79 -28.47 16.39
CA TYR A 596 -12.05 -27.48 17.44
C TYR A 596 -13.55 -27.15 17.55
N LYS A 597 -13.99 -26.58 18.67
CA LYS A 597 -15.36 -26.08 18.82
C LYS A 597 -15.42 -24.62 18.33
N GLY A 598 -16.27 -24.32 17.35
CA GLY A 598 -16.40 -22.96 16.82
C GLY A 598 -17.10 -22.04 17.82
N GLN A 599 -16.51 -20.87 18.10
CA GLN A 599 -17.13 -19.86 18.97
C GLN A 599 -18.31 -19.13 18.29
N ASP A 600 -18.33 -19.06 16.95
CA ASP A 600 -19.35 -18.32 16.18
C ASP A 600 -20.54 -19.18 15.70
N GLN A 601 -20.56 -20.49 15.97
CA GLN A 601 -21.59 -21.41 15.45
C GLN A 601 -22.10 -22.41 16.50
N ASP A 602 -22.68 -21.90 17.58
CA ASP A 602 -23.46 -22.67 18.58
C ASP A 602 -22.77 -23.95 19.08
N GLY A 603 -21.47 -23.89 19.38
CA GLY A 603 -20.74 -25.01 20.00
C GLY A 603 -20.57 -26.25 19.12
N LYS A 604 -20.80 -26.15 17.80
CA LYS A 604 -20.57 -27.25 16.87
C LYS A 604 -19.08 -27.58 16.75
N THR A 605 -18.80 -28.88 16.60
CA THR A 605 -17.44 -29.38 16.37
C THR A 605 -17.07 -29.16 14.91
N VAL A 606 -16.05 -28.34 14.66
CA VAL A 606 -15.50 -28.03 13.35
C VAL A 606 -14.27 -28.90 13.10
N VAL A 607 -14.20 -29.52 11.92
CA VAL A 607 -13.02 -30.25 11.45
C VAL A 607 -12.46 -29.51 10.24
N GLU A 608 -11.20 -29.10 10.33
CA GLU A 608 -10.49 -28.40 9.28
C GLU A 608 -9.34 -29.27 8.76
N ARG A 609 -9.33 -29.49 7.44
CA ARG A 609 -8.31 -30.28 6.74
C ARG A 609 -7.64 -29.40 5.70
N GLN A 610 -6.34 -29.24 5.79
CA GLN A 610 -5.51 -28.49 4.86
C GLN A 610 -4.54 -29.46 4.16
N THR A 611 -4.59 -29.54 2.85
CA THR A 611 -3.63 -30.31 2.04
C THR A 611 -2.74 -29.33 1.28
N ILE A 612 -1.43 -29.44 1.46
CA ILE A 612 -0.41 -28.64 0.76
C ILE A 612 0.39 -29.60 -0.09
N THR A 613 0.28 -29.51 -1.41
CA THR A 613 1.10 -30.29 -2.35
C THR A 613 2.13 -29.36 -2.98
N ARG A 614 3.40 -29.76 -2.93
CA ARG A 614 4.51 -29.07 -3.58
C ARG A 614 5.08 -30.00 -4.63
N THR A 615 5.07 -29.58 -5.88
CA THR A 615 5.67 -30.31 -6.99
C THR A 615 6.93 -29.55 -7.42
N LEU A 616 8.05 -30.25 -7.55
CA LEU A 616 9.30 -29.74 -8.07
C LEU A 616 9.71 -30.60 -9.26
N ASP A 617 9.71 -29.99 -10.44
CA ASP A 617 10.12 -30.62 -11.69
C ASP A 617 11.55 -30.16 -12.04
N ILE A 618 12.47 -31.11 -12.15
CA ILE A 618 13.88 -30.87 -12.49
C ILE A 618 14.13 -31.50 -13.87
N TYR A 619 14.51 -30.67 -14.84
CA TYR A 619 14.84 -31.11 -16.20
C TYR A 619 16.36 -31.11 -16.39
N THR A 620 16.94 -32.21 -16.87
CA THR A 620 18.38 -32.33 -17.16
C THR A 620 18.61 -32.94 -18.54
N TRP A 621 19.37 -32.25 -19.39
CA TRP A 621 19.80 -32.74 -20.72
C TRP A 621 21.19 -32.23 -21.11
N ASP A 622 21.81 -32.85 -22.11
CA ASP A 622 23.13 -32.49 -22.64
C ASP A 622 22.97 -31.65 -23.93
N GLU A 623 23.35 -30.37 -23.87
CA GLU A 623 23.27 -29.44 -25.01
C GLU A 623 24.26 -29.77 -26.14
N SER A 624 25.25 -30.66 -25.92
CA SER A 624 26.27 -30.97 -26.93
C SER A 624 25.78 -31.89 -28.07
N THR A 625 24.60 -32.48 -27.93
CA THR A 625 23.97 -33.36 -28.94
C THR A 625 23.05 -32.67 -29.94
N THR A 626 22.70 -31.40 -29.74
CA THR A 626 21.90 -30.60 -30.67
C THR A 626 22.80 -29.78 -31.60
N LYS A 627 23.31 -30.39 -32.67
CA LYS A 627 24.00 -29.65 -33.75
C LYS A 627 23.01 -29.21 -34.84
N ASP A 628 22.95 -27.89 -34.99
CA ASP A 628 22.54 -27.04 -36.11
C ASP A 628 21.95 -27.70 -37.37
N VAL A 629 20.72 -27.32 -37.71
CA VAL A 629 20.25 -27.24 -39.10
C VAL A 629 20.14 -25.75 -39.45
N ASP A 630 21.22 -25.20 -40.00
CA ASP A 630 21.25 -23.89 -40.63
C ASP A 630 20.23 -23.84 -41.80
N VAL A 631 19.27 -22.91 -41.74
CA VAL A 631 18.44 -22.53 -42.89
C VAL A 631 19.03 -21.24 -43.49
N PRO A 632 19.45 -21.22 -44.77
CA PRO A 632 20.06 -20.03 -45.36
C PRO A 632 19.02 -18.92 -45.60
N MET A 633 19.43 -17.70 -45.27
CA MET A 633 18.67 -16.47 -45.49
C MET A 633 18.90 -15.98 -46.93
N GLU A 634 17.95 -16.19 -47.85
CA GLU A 634 18.01 -15.61 -49.20
C GLU A 634 17.44 -14.18 -49.24
N SER A 635 18.23 -13.32 -49.87
CA SER A 635 18.09 -11.87 -50.03
C SER A 635 16.94 -11.44 -50.92
N ALA A 636 16.24 -10.37 -50.51
CA ALA A 636 15.35 -9.59 -51.36
C ALA A 636 16.16 -8.84 -52.43
N ASN A 637 15.74 -8.93 -53.70
CA ASN A 637 16.07 -7.93 -54.71
C ASN A 637 14.92 -7.78 -55.72
N ASP A 638 14.71 -6.52 -56.09
CA ASP A 638 13.67 -5.96 -56.95
C ASP A 638 13.46 -6.68 -58.30
N SER A 639 12.21 -6.69 -58.76
CA SER A 639 11.73 -5.91 -59.92
C SER A 639 10.62 -6.62 -60.70
N SER A 640 9.55 -5.86 -60.92
CA SER A 640 8.42 -6.11 -61.79
C SER A 640 8.79 -6.18 -63.27
N ALA A 641 8.30 -7.19 -64.01
CA ALA A 641 8.02 -7.08 -65.44
C ALA A 641 7.00 -8.15 -65.91
N ALA A 642 5.76 -7.69 -66.10
CA ALA A 642 4.74 -8.03 -67.09
C ALA A 642 4.59 -9.47 -67.65
N ALA A 643 3.39 -10.03 -67.45
CA ALA A 643 2.46 -10.38 -68.53
C ALA A 643 1.02 -10.29 -68.02
#